data_AF-A0A0X8JNC2-F1
#
_entry.id   AF-A0A0X8JNC2-F1
#
_cell.length_a   1.000
_cell.length_b   1.000
_cell.length_c   1.000
_cell.angle_alpha   90.00
_cell.angle_beta   90.00
_cell.angle_gamma   90.00
#
_symmetry.space_group_name_H-M   'P 1'
#
loop_
_entity.id
_entity.type
_entity.pdbx_description
1 polymer ?
#
loop_
_entity_poly.entity_id
_entity_poly.type
_entity_poly.pdbx_seq_one_letter_code
_entity_poly.pdbx_strand_id
1 'polypeptide(L)'
;MLHPSLHGGDIRAASRKLGCRPEEILDFSASINPLGPPAWLRSVVAANLAGVAHYPEPRARSLRRAAACRLGLAEPCVTAGNGSSEILYAVVRAARNMGLRRAVLPAPCYGDYARACRAADIAVDMPVLRPETDFSLDWEDLAARLHEQALVVLGQPSNPAGAVLDSGRAVECAARHPDSLFVVDEAFADFVPGLSRLACAAPNIFVLHSLTKFYAVPGLRLGLGYGREDLIAAVDALLPDWTVNAPAQTVGEAALADADYARRTVEAVPGLREKLREDLLRLGLAVFPGQANYLLCRSREPDGAALRERLLERRILIRSCADYAGLDAGYFRVAVRSGNENDHLVDALSDVLGARRIRQAAGRRTPALMFQGLSSNAGKSVLTAALCRIFLQDGLSVAPFKAQNMSLNSFVTRDGGEMGRAQALQAQACRIEPDVRMNPVLLKPNSETGAQVIVLGRPVGNMDVMSYIREKPRMFETIKRAYDELASTARIMVLEGAGSPAEVNLKSHDVVNMAMARYADARVLLAGDIDRGGVFASFVGTMEVMEEWERALVAGFVINRFRGRRELLEDAVDYVHRYTGVETLGVVPYLADLGLPEEDSVSFKETRPPSSGAALRIAAVDLPHISNFTDLDALRLEPDVDLRVIRTPEELDGADAVILPGSRNVFADLEYLWSSGLAPRILSAPVIIGICGGLQMLGNAVTDPGQVESSGQTARPLDLLPLSTEMAPDKVLRQTRAVFLPTGRAVHGYEIHHGRSAGHARPVMTSEDGETIGWGREDLSVWGTYLHGVFDDDAFRREFLDGLRSRKGLAPLGAVQAVYDVEAALDRLAETVRRNLDMKRIYELLKM
;
A
#
# COMPACT_ATOMS: atom_id res chain seq x y z
N MET A 1 37.71 -12.48 19.17
CA MET A 1 37.79 -11.26 18.34
C MET A 1 37.48 -11.67 16.90
N LEU A 2 36.54 -11.01 16.23
CA LEU A 2 36.30 -11.23 14.79
C LEU A 2 37.56 -10.82 14.02
N HIS A 3 37.98 -11.60 13.03
CA HIS A 3 38.92 -11.07 12.03
C HIS A 3 38.31 -9.79 11.45
N PRO A 4 39.05 -8.66 11.38
CA PRO A 4 38.52 -7.44 10.78
C PRO A 4 38.08 -7.76 9.35
N SER A 5 36.79 -7.57 9.04
CA SER A 5 36.30 -7.75 7.68
C SER A 5 36.88 -6.62 6.83
N LEU A 6 37.60 -6.97 5.75
CA LEU A 6 38.15 -5.98 4.81
C LEU A 6 37.07 -5.17 4.07
N HIS A 7 35.79 -5.56 4.19
CA HIS A 7 34.65 -4.91 3.58
C HIS A 7 33.54 -4.65 4.59
N GLY A 8 32.69 -3.66 4.30
CA GLY A 8 31.37 -3.53 4.92
C GLY A 8 30.38 -4.53 4.33
N GLY A 9 29.21 -4.65 4.96
CA GLY A 9 28.10 -5.50 4.49
C GLY A 9 28.04 -6.90 5.08
N ASP A 10 28.91 -7.26 6.03
CA ASP A 10 28.85 -8.56 6.73
C ASP A 10 27.78 -8.57 7.82
N ILE A 11 26.52 -8.41 7.40
CA ILE A 11 25.35 -8.45 8.27
C ILE A 11 25.20 -9.80 8.98
N ARG A 12 25.70 -10.89 8.39
CA ARG A 12 25.61 -12.23 8.97
C ARG A 12 26.56 -12.38 10.16
N ALA A 13 27.78 -11.88 10.08
CA ALA A 13 28.68 -11.86 11.24
C ALA A 13 28.14 -10.95 12.34
N ALA A 14 27.58 -9.79 11.97
CA ALA A 14 26.92 -8.88 12.89
C ALA A 14 25.72 -9.53 13.60
N SER A 15 24.85 -10.22 12.85
CA SER A 15 23.69 -10.94 13.37
C SER A 15 24.07 -12.07 14.32
N ARG A 16 25.08 -12.88 13.96
CA ARG A 16 25.62 -13.92 14.86
C ARG A 16 26.17 -13.33 16.17
N LYS A 17 26.83 -12.17 16.11
CA LYS A 17 27.36 -11.49 17.29
C LYS A 17 26.25 -10.99 18.22
N LEU A 18 25.15 -10.50 17.65
CA LEU A 18 24.02 -9.95 18.42
C LEU A 18 22.97 -11.00 18.82
N GLY A 19 23.02 -12.20 18.25
CA GLY A 19 21.98 -13.21 18.46
C GLY A 19 20.62 -12.80 17.86
N CYS A 20 20.61 -12.04 16.77
CA CYS A 20 19.39 -11.60 16.07
C CYS A 20 19.37 -12.11 14.63
N ARG A 21 18.26 -11.96 13.92
CA ARG A 21 18.20 -12.27 12.48
C ARG A 21 18.91 -11.17 11.66
N PRO A 22 19.52 -11.48 10.50
CA PRO A 22 20.18 -10.48 9.65
C PRO A 22 19.30 -9.31 9.25
N GLU A 23 17.99 -9.54 9.07
CA GLU A 23 17.00 -8.55 8.64
C GLU A 23 16.68 -7.55 9.76
N GLU A 24 17.05 -7.86 11.01
CA GLU A 24 16.90 -6.94 12.15
C GLU A 24 18.03 -5.91 12.23
N ILE A 25 19.03 -5.99 11.36
CA ILE A 25 20.19 -5.08 11.32
C ILE A 25 20.01 -4.05 10.21
N LEU A 26 20.05 -2.77 10.59
CA LEU A 26 20.08 -1.67 9.65
C LEU A 26 21.51 -1.42 9.17
N ASP A 27 21.80 -1.82 7.93
CA ASP A 27 23.17 -1.80 7.40
C ASP A 27 23.52 -0.50 6.65
N PHE A 28 24.28 0.36 7.30
CA PHE A 28 24.91 1.55 6.73
C PHE A 28 26.35 1.31 6.25
N SER A 29 26.89 0.11 6.41
CA SER A 29 28.27 -0.21 6.05
C SER A 29 28.44 -0.52 4.57
N ALA A 30 27.38 -1.00 3.90
CA ALA A 30 27.32 -1.21 2.46
C ALA A 30 26.54 -0.09 1.76
N SER A 31 27.13 0.48 0.70
CA SER A 31 26.56 1.62 -0.03
C SER A 31 25.72 1.14 -1.21
N ILE A 32 24.46 0.79 -0.93
CA ILE A 32 23.47 0.35 -1.91
C ILE A 32 22.44 1.47 -2.16
N ASN A 33 21.81 1.52 -3.34
CA ASN A 33 20.83 2.55 -3.67
C ASN A 33 19.68 2.60 -2.62
N PRO A 34 19.40 3.77 -2.02
CA PRO A 34 18.34 3.93 -1.02
C PRO A 34 16.92 3.69 -1.54
N LEU A 35 16.71 3.71 -2.86
CA LEU A 35 15.40 3.43 -3.45
C LEU A 35 15.05 1.93 -3.49
N GLY A 36 15.99 1.06 -3.12
CA GLY A 36 15.83 -0.38 -3.26
C GLY A 36 15.91 -0.85 -4.72
N PRO A 37 15.66 -2.14 -4.99
CA PRO A 37 15.74 -2.68 -6.34
C PRO A 37 14.62 -2.13 -7.25
N PRO A 38 14.83 -2.11 -8.58
CA PRO A 38 13.80 -1.74 -9.54
C PRO A 38 12.54 -2.61 -9.43
N ALA A 39 11.38 -2.01 -9.70
CA ALA A 39 10.07 -2.68 -9.57
C ALA A 39 9.94 -3.94 -10.46
N TRP A 40 10.58 -3.94 -11.62
CA TRP A 40 10.59 -5.07 -12.55
C TRP A 40 11.55 -6.20 -12.16
N LEU A 41 12.41 -6.04 -11.13
CA LEU A 41 13.45 -7.01 -10.81
C LEU A 41 12.87 -8.40 -10.58
N ARG A 42 11.83 -8.49 -9.75
CA ARG A 42 11.22 -9.77 -9.35
C ARG A 42 10.58 -10.47 -10.54
N SER A 43 9.83 -9.75 -11.38
CA SER A 43 9.20 -10.33 -12.57
C SER A 43 10.23 -10.80 -13.60
N VAL A 44 11.31 -10.04 -13.81
CA VAL A 44 12.42 -10.44 -14.70
C VAL A 44 13.12 -11.68 -14.16
N VAL A 45 13.44 -11.74 -12.88
CA VAL A 45 14.07 -12.92 -12.27
C VAL A 45 13.14 -14.13 -12.34
N ALA A 46 11.88 -13.98 -11.96
CA ALA A 46 10.89 -15.06 -11.96
C ALA A 46 10.68 -15.64 -13.36
N ALA A 47 10.54 -14.78 -14.38
CA ALA A 47 10.36 -15.21 -15.77
C ALA A 47 11.58 -15.97 -16.32
N ASN A 48 12.77 -15.72 -15.79
CA ASN A 48 14.02 -16.33 -16.25
C ASN A 48 14.54 -17.43 -15.32
N LEU A 49 13.85 -17.71 -14.21
CA LEU A 49 14.30 -18.69 -13.23
C LEU A 49 14.39 -20.10 -13.82
N ALA A 50 13.47 -20.48 -14.72
CA ALA A 50 13.55 -21.77 -15.41
C ALA A 50 14.81 -21.90 -16.29
N GLY A 51 15.35 -20.77 -16.76
CA GLY A 51 16.56 -20.72 -17.59
C GLY A 51 17.83 -21.10 -16.85
N VAL A 52 17.84 -21.14 -15.50
CA VAL A 52 19.01 -21.55 -14.71
C VAL A 52 19.38 -23.03 -14.91
N ALA A 53 18.49 -23.83 -15.52
CA ALA A 53 18.78 -25.20 -15.92
C ALA A 53 19.78 -25.28 -17.10
N HIS A 54 20.07 -24.16 -17.76
CA HIS A 54 21.01 -24.06 -18.88
C HIS A 54 22.23 -23.21 -18.53
N TYR A 55 23.36 -23.47 -19.20
CA TYR A 55 24.50 -22.56 -19.12
C TYR A 55 24.11 -21.17 -19.63
N PRO A 56 24.60 -20.08 -19.00
CA PRO A 56 24.38 -18.72 -19.47
C PRO A 56 24.91 -18.48 -20.89
N GLU A 57 24.57 -17.35 -21.51
CA GLU A 57 25.21 -16.97 -22.77
C GLU A 57 26.73 -16.79 -22.53
N PRO A 58 27.60 -17.45 -23.32
CA PRO A 58 29.04 -17.26 -23.21
C PRO A 58 29.41 -15.78 -23.36
N ARG A 59 30.30 -15.29 -22.50
CA ARG A 59 30.77 -13.89 -22.48
C ARG A 59 29.68 -12.83 -22.29
N ALA A 60 28.45 -13.21 -21.94
CA ALA A 60 27.31 -12.29 -21.77
C ALA A 60 27.18 -11.29 -22.94
N ARG A 61 27.23 -11.81 -24.17
CA ARG A 61 27.31 -11.02 -25.40
C ARG A 61 26.14 -10.02 -25.54
N SER A 62 24.93 -10.45 -25.22
CA SER A 62 23.72 -9.62 -25.27
C SER A 62 23.81 -8.46 -24.27
N LEU A 63 24.27 -8.72 -23.05
CA LEU A 63 24.57 -7.69 -22.06
C LEU A 63 25.66 -6.73 -22.52
N ARG A 64 26.78 -7.22 -23.08
CA ARG A 64 27.86 -6.38 -23.63
C ARG A 64 27.34 -5.45 -24.71
N ARG A 65 26.49 -5.95 -25.61
CA ARG A 65 25.85 -5.15 -26.67
C ARG A 65 24.92 -4.08 -26.11
N ALA A 66 24.11 -4.41 -25.10
CA ALA A 66 23.25 -3.45 -24.43
C ALA A 66 24.08 -2.32 -23.78
N ALA A 67 25.17 -2.68 -23.09
CA ALA A 67 26.08 -1.74 -22.46
C ALA A 67 26.81 -0.86 -23.48
N ALA A 68 27.25 -1.43 -24.61
CA ALA A 68 27.89 -0.70 -25.71
C ALA A 68 26.93 0.35 -26.28
N CYS A 69 25.69 -0.05 -26.58
CA CYS A 69 24.66 0.85 -27.08
C CYS A 69 24.38 2.01 -26.12
N ARG A 70 24.29 1.73 -24.81
CA ARG A 70 24.01 2.73 -23.76
C ARG A 70 25.04 3.84 -23.66
N LEU A 71 26.31 3.56 -23.98
CA LEU A 71 27.43 4.51 -23.94
C LEU A 71 27.89 4.97 -25.34
N GLY A 72 27.25 4.52 -26.42
CA GLY A 72 27.68 4.84 -27.80
C GLY A 72 29.03 4.23 -28.19
N LEU A 73 29.37 3.06 -27.64
CA LEU A 73 30.62 2.33 -27.89
C LEU A 73 30.39 1.14 -28.84
N ALA A 74 31.48 0.58 -29.37
CA ALA A 74 31.45 -0.69 -30.09
C ALA A 74 31.44 -1.88 -29.11
N GLU A 75 30.78 -2.99 -29.47
CA GLU A 75 30.70 -4.23 -28.66
C GLU A 75 32.08 -4.77 -28.22
N PRO A 76 33.13 -4.78 -29.08
CA PRO A 76 34.48 -5.21 -28.67
C PRO A 76 35.15 -4.32 -27.63
N CYS A 77 34.61 -3.12 -27.36
CA CYS A 77 35.13 -2.20 -26.34
C CYS A 77 34.52 -2.43 -24.95
N VAL A 78 33.70 -3.47 -24.78
CA VAL A 78 33.00 -3.78 -23.53
C VAL A 78 33.34 -5.19 -23.08
N THR A 79 33.51 -5.45 -21.79
CA THR A 79 33.55 -6.79 -21.19
C THR A 79 32.57 -6.88 -20.02
N ALA A 80 32.23 -8.09 -19.60
CA ALA A 80 31.33 -8.35 -18.48
C ALA A 80 31.93 -9.40 -17.54
N GLY A 81 31.68 -9.25 -16.25
CA GLY A 81 32.22 -10.14 -15.22
C GLY A 81 31.32 -10.27 -14.00
N ASN A 82 31.65 -11.23 -13.15
CA ASN A 82 30.96 -11.59 -11.90
C ASN A 82 31.15 -10.50 -10.82
N GLY A 83 30.65 -9.30 -11.11
CA GLY A 83 31.00 -8.05 -10.44
C GLY A 83 32.23 -7.39 -11.05
N SER A 84 32.33 -6.07 -10.89
CA SER A 84 33.51 -5.30 -11.34
C SER A 84 34.80 -5.73 -10.63
N SER A 85 34.68 -6.38 -9.46
CA SER A 85 35.80 -6.99 -8.74
C SER A 85 36.50 -8.08 -9.57
N GLU A 86 35.78 -8.93 -10.30
CA GLU A 86 36.44 -9.96 -11.10
C GLU A 86 37.23 -9.33 -12.26
N ILE A 87 36.62 -8.34 -12.91
CA ILE A 87 37.23 -7.58 -14.00
C ILE A 87 38.48 -6.84 -13.51
N LEU A 88 38.46 -6.26 -12.30
CA LEU A 88 39.62 -5.64 -11.67
C LEU A 88 40.81 -6.61 -11.61
N TYR A 89 40.61 -7.83 -11.10
CA TYR A 89 41.71 -8.80 -11.02
C TYR A 89 42.19 -9.24 -12.41
N ALA A 90 41.28 -9.34 -13.39
CA ALA A 90 41.64 -9.66 -14.77
C ALA A 90 42.46 -8.54 -15.43
N VAL A 91 42.05 -7.27 -15.31
CA VAL A 91 42.77 -6.13 -15.92
C VAL A 91 44.14 -5.89 -15.27
N VAL A 92 44.27 -6.10 -13.95
CA VAL A 92 45.58 -6.01 -13.29
C VAL A 92 46.53 -7.12 -13.75
N ARG A 93 46.03 -8.34 -13.98
CA ARG A 93 46.82 -9.42 -14.58
C ARG A 93 47.16 -9.16 -16.05
N ALA A 94 46.25 -8.58 -16.82
CA ALA A 94 46.53 -8.14 -18.18
C ALA A 94 47.65 -7.08 -18.19
N ALA A 95 47.57 -6.08 -17.31
CA ALA A 95 48.60 -5.07 -17.11
C ALA A 95 49.97 -5.69 -16.79
N ARG A 96 49.99 -6.72 -15.93
CA ARG A 96 51.20 -7.48 -15.62
C ARG A 96 51.82 -8.15 -16.86
N ASN A 97 50.98 -8.79 -17.66
CA ASN A 97 51.37 -9.46 -18.91
C ASN A 97 51.88 -8.47 -19.96
N MET A 98 51.37 -7.23 -19.94
CA MET A 98 51.85 -6.11 -20.76
C MET A 98 53.18 -5.50 -20.27
N GLY A 99 53.78 -6.03 -19.19
CA GLY A 99 55.08 -5.60 -18.70
C GLY A 99 55.04 -4.59 -17.55
N LEU A 100 53.87 -4.18 -17.07
CA LEU A 100 53.76 -3.28 -15.92
C LEU A 100 54.16 -4.02 -14.63
N ARG A 101 55.03 -3.38 -13.85
CA ARG A 101 55.67 -3.99 -12.66
C ARG A 101 55.46 -3.17 -11.39
N ARG A 102 54.99 -1.93 -11.55
CA ARG A 102 54.62 -1.00 -10.48
C ARG A 102 53.21 -0.47 -10.72
N ALA A 103 52.50 -0.18 -9.64
CA ALA A 103 51.22 0.51 -9.64
C ALA A 103 51.24 1.73 -8.71
N VAL A 104 50.49 2.77 -9.06
CA VAL A 104 50.25 3.97 -8.23
C VAL A 104 48.78 4.03 -7.86
N LEU A 105 48.48 3.93 -6.56
CA LEU A 105 47.13 3.88 -6.00
C LEU A 105 46.95 5.00 -4.95
N PRO A 106 46.47 6.19 -5.32
CA PRO A 106 46.26 7.28 -4.37
C PRO A 106 45.30 6.87 -3.24
N ALA A 107 45.78 6.90 -2.00
CA ALA A 107 45.09 6.42 -0.81
C ALA A 107 44.46 7.57 -0.01
N PRO A 108 43.30 7.39 0.66
CA PRO A 108 42.60 6.13 0.83
C PRO A 108 41.81 5.72 -0.41
N CYS A 109 41.94 4.45 -0.79
CA CYS A 109 41.25 3.85 -1.93
C CYS A 109 40.65 2.48 -1.56
N TYR A 110 39.86 1.91 -2.47
CA TYR A 110 39.27 0.58 -2.27
C TYR A 110 40.37 -0.49 -2.12
N GLY A 111 40.31 -1.27 -1.03
CA GLY A 111 41.40 -2.18 -0.66
C GLY A 111 41.71 -3.28 -1.67
N ASP A 112 40.77 -3.64 -2.55
CA ASP A 112 41.05 -4.63 -3.60
C ASP A 112 42.04 -4.15 -4.65
N TYR A 113 42.22 -2.84 -4.86
CA TYR A 113 43.19 -2.37 -5.85
C TYR A 113 44.60 -2.88 -5.49
N ALA A 114 45.01 -2.69 -4.24
CA ALA A 114 46.30 -3.17 -3.74
C ALA A 114 46.37 -4.70 -3.68
N ARG A 115 45.26 -5.39 -3.34
CA ARG A 115 45.24 -6.86 -3.33
C ARG A 115 45.37 -7.47 -4.71
N ALA A 116 44.65 -6.93 -5.70
CA ALA A 116 44.77 -7.36 -7.09
C ALA A 116 46.20 -7.16 -7.62
N CYS A 117 46.82 -6.00 -7.31
CA CYS A 117 48.21 -5.73 -7.69
C CYS A 117 49.19 -6.73 -7.06
N ARG A 118 49.08 -6.98 -5.75
CA ARG A 118 49.92 -7.96 -5.05
C ARG A 118 49.72 -9.38 -5.57
N ALA A 119 48.48 -9.77 -5.87
CA ALA A 119 48.17 -11.07 -6.45
C ALA A 119 48.74 -11.27 -7.87
N ALA A 120 49.12 -10.19 -8.55
CA ALA A 120 49.75 -10.20 -9.86
C ALA A 120 51.25 -9.84 -9.81
N ASP A 121 51.87 -9.83 -8.63
CA ASP A 121 53.27 -9.44 -8.41
C ASP A 121 53.64 -8.06 -8.98
N ILE A 122 52.74 -7.09 -8.79
CA ILE A 122 52.95 -5.67 -9.09
C ILE A 122 53.25 -4.92 -7.79
N ALA A 123 54.38 -4.22 -7.75
CA ALA A 123 54.78 -3.38 -6.62
C ALA A 123 53.83 -2.18 -6.49
N VAL A 124 53.37 -1.87 -5.29
CA VAL A 124 52.35 -0.84 -5.06
C VAL A 124 52.95 0.39 -4.37
N ASP A 125 52.82 1.55 -5.01
CA ASP A 125 53.02 2.87 -4.42
C ASP A 125 51.66 3.49 -4.09
N MET A 126 51.48 4.01 -2.87
CA MET A 126 50.21 4.56 -2.40
C MET A 126 50.40 5.97 -1.82
N PRO A 127 50.43 7.03 -2.66
CA PRO A 127 50.49 8.39 -2.17
C PRO A 127 49.25 8.70 -1.31
N VAL A 128 49.47 9.31 -0.14
CA VAL A 128 48.40 9.62 0.82
C VAL A 128 47.79 10.98 0.50
N LEU A 129 46.53 10.95 0.08
CA LEU A 129 45.66 12.11 -0.11
C LEU A 129 45.28 12.70 1.25
N ARG A 130 45.12 14.02 1.29
CA ARG A 130 45.03 14.77 2.53
C ARG A 130 43.60 15.17 2.88
N PRO A 131 43.17 15.08 4.15
CA PRO A 131 41.85 15.56 4.56
C PRO A 131 41.70 17.08 4.37
N GLU A 132 42.80 17.85 4.40
CA GLU A 132 42.77 19.31 4.18
C GLU A 132 42.39 19.69 2.75
N THR A 133 42.55 18.76 1.80
CA THR A 133 42.14 18.92 0.39
C THR A 133 40.92 18.07 0.06
N ASP A 134 40.13 17.68 1.06
CA ASP A 134 38.97 16.79 0.94
C ASP A 134 39.28 15.46 0.22
N PHE A 135 40.52 14.98 0.36
CA PHE A 135 41.04 13.81 -0.35
C PHE A 135 40.94 13.91 -1.88
N SER A 136 41.01 15.13 -2.43
CA SER A 136 41.16 15.34 -3.87
C SER A 136 42.50 14.84 -4.38
N LEU A 137 42.52 14.36 -5.62
CA LEU A 137 43.73 13.84 -6.27
C LEU A 137 44.70 14.97 -6.60
N ASP A 138 45.94 14.83 -6.14
CA ASP A 138 47.06 15.67 -6.57
C ASP A 138 47.61 15.16 -7.89
N TRP A 139 47.24 15.86 -8.98
CA TRP A 139 47.67 15.53 -10.33
C TRP A 139 49.16 15.78 -10.59
N GLU A 140 49.78 16.72 -9.86
CA GLU A 140 51.19 17.04 -10.03
C GLU A 140 52.06 15.96 -9.36
N ASP A 141 51.69 15.54 -8.14
CA ASP A 141 52.34 14.39 -7.47
C ASP A 141 52.14 13.10 -8.27
N LEU A 142 50.93 12.86 -8.82
CA LEU A 142 50.69 11.71 -9.69
C LEU A 142 51.61 11.74 -10.92
N ALA A 143 51.68 12.86 -11.64
CA ALA A 143 52.53 12.99 -12.82
C ALA A 143 54.02 12.78 -12.49
N ALA A 144 54.50 13.32 -11.36
CA ALA A 144 55.88 13.14 -10.91
C ALA A 144 56.23 11.67 -10.61
N ARG A 145 55.24 10.88 -10.18
CA ARG A 145 55.38 9.44 -9.92
C ARG A 145 55.36 8.59 -11.19
N LEU A 146 54.97 9.14 -12.33
CA LEU A 146 54.89 8.46 -13.64
C LEU A 146 56.11 8.75 -14.53
N HIS A 147 57.28 8.91 -13.92
CA HIS A 147 58.57 8.96 -14.62
C HIS A 147 58.95 7.62 -15.27
N GLU A 148 58.32 6.52 -14.81
CA GLU A 148 58.37 5.19 -15.40
C GLU A 148 56.94 4.68 -15.64
N GLN A 149 56.77 3.77 -16.59
CA GLN A 149 55.46 3.17 -16.89
C GLN A 149 54.88 2.46 -15.66
N ALA A 150 53.60 2.72 -15.37
CA ALA A 150 52.93 2.14 -14.23
C ALA A 150 51.46 1.82 -14.53
N LEU A 151 50.89 0.96 -13.69
CA LEU A 151 49.44 0.80 -13.56
C LEU A 151 48.91 1.87 -12.59
N VAL A 152 48.07 2.78 -13.05
CA VAL A 152 47.39 3.77 -12.20
C VAL A 152 45.97 3.28 -11.95
N VAL A 153 45.54 3.20 -10.69
CA VAL A 153 44.14 2.85 -10.36
C VAL A 153 43.50 3.98 -9.57
N LEU A 154 42.45 4.58 -10.13
CA LEU A 154 41.74 5.73 -9.57
C LEU A 154 40.26 5.39 -9.35
N GLY A 155 39.64 5.91 -8.31
CA GLY A 155 38.18 5.80 -8.12
C GLY A 155 37.45 7.08 -8.50
N GLN A 156 36.32 6.98 -9.20
CA GLN A 156 35.48 8.09 -9.60
C GLN A 156 33.97 7.78 -9.41
N PRO A 157 33.33 8.25 -8.32
CA PRO A 157 33.93 8.79 -7.11
C PRO A 157 34.85 7.81 -6.35
N SER A 158 35.82 8.34 -5.62
CA SER A 158 36.76 7.55 -4.82
C SER A 158 36.09 6.89 -3.61
N ASN A 159 36.50 5.66 -3.24
CA ASN A 159 36.04 4.97 -2.04
C ASN A 159 37.19 4.89 -1.02
N PRO A 160 37.08 5.49 0.18
CA PRO A 160 35.85 5.80 0.89
C PRO A 160 35.46 7.30 0.92
N ALA A 161 36.27 8.21 0.38
CA ALA A 161 36.06 9.65 0.53
C ALA A 161 34.90 10.23 -0.30
N GLY A 162 34.54 9.59 -1.42
CA GLY A 162 33.50 10.04 -2.33
C GLY A 162 33.94 11.21 -3.23
N ALA A 163 35.24 11.48 -3.34
CA ALA A 163 35.77 12.57 -4.15
C ALA A 163 35.68 12.23 -5.65
N VAL A 164 35.33 13.21 -6.48
CA VAL A 164 35.24 13.07 -7.93
C VAL A 164 36.53 13.55 -8.58
N LEU A 165 36.96 12.88 -9.65
CA LEU A 165 38.13 13.29 -10.42
C LEU A 165 37.76 14.42 -11.39
N ASP A 166 38.74 15.27 -11.70
CA ASP A 166 38.67 16.09 -12.91
C ASP A 166 38.90 15.18 -14.13
N SER A 167 37.83 14.86 -14.85
CA SER A 167 37.87 13.97 -16.01
C SER A 167 38.78 14.50 -17.12
N GLY A 168 38.87 15.82 -17.30
CA GLY A 168 39.75 16.42 -18.30
C GLY A 168 41.22 16.20 -17.96
N ARG A 169 41.59 16.44 -16.68
CA ARG A 169 42.95 16.18 -16.20
C ARG A 169 43.30 14.69 -16.19
N ALA A 170 42.33 13.81 -15.95
CA ALA A 170 42.52 12.36 -16.05
C ALA A 170 42.93 11.95 -17.47
N VAL A 171 42.20 12.42 -18.48
CA VAL A 171 42.49 12.15 -19.89
C VAL A 171 43.81 12.78 -20.31
N GLU A 172 44.07 14.02 -19.90
CA GLU A 172 45.32 14.71 -20.20
C GLU A 172 46.54 13.98 -19.61
N CYS A 173 46.45 13.55 -18.35
CA CYS A 173 47.50 12.75 -17.71
C CYS A 173 47.71 11.43 -18.44
N ALA A 174 46.63 10.69 -18.75
CA ALA A 174 46.72 9.44 -19.48
C ALA A 174 47.39 9.61 -20.86
N ALA A 175 47.04 10.67 -21.59
CA ALA A 175 47.62 10.99 -22.89
C ALA A 175 49.11 11.35 -22.82
N ARG A 176 49.57 11.99 -21.74
CA ARG A 176 50.99 12.31 -21.52
C ARG A 176 51.84 11.09 -21.12
N HIS A 177 51.21 10.02 -20.65
CA HIS A 177 51.87 8.79 -20.20
C HIS A 177 51.32 7.56 -20.95
N PRO A 178 51.52 7.47 -22.29
CA PRO A 178 50.88 6.45 -23.13
C PRO A 178 51.31 5.01 -22.79
N ASP A 179 52.49 4.83 -22.20
CA ASP A 179 53.02 3.52 -21.77
C ASP A 179 52.47 3.05 -20.42
N SER A 180 51.79 3.94 -19.68
CA SER A 180 51.09 3.61 -18.44
C SER A 180 49.64 3.22 -18.71
N LEU A 181 49.07 2.32 -17.92
CA LEU A 181 47.66 1.96 -18.00
C LEU A 181 46.88 2.61 -16.85
N PHE A 182 45.80 3.32 -17.18
CA PHE A 182 44.91 3.97 -16.20
C PHE A 182 43.63 3.15 -16.06
N VAL A 183 43.44 2.50 -14.91
CA VAL A 183 42.20 1.84 -14.54
C VAL A 183 41.36 2.79 -13.68
N VAL A 184 40.23 3.26 -14.20
CA VAL A 184 39.31 4.13 -13.48
C VAL A 184 38.10 3.32 -13.01
N ASP A 185 37.90 3.25 -11.69
CA ASP A 185 36.75 2.60 -11.08
C ASP A 185 35.57 3.58 -10.95
N GLU A 186 34.62 3.43 -11.86
CA GLU A 186 33.37 4.18 -11.92
C GLU A 186 32.21 3.44 -11.24
N ALA A 187 32.48 2.57 -10.26
CA ALA A 187 31.44 1.79 -9.59
C ALA A 187 30.37 2.60 -8.83
N PHE A 188 30.56 3.90 -8.65
CA PHE A 188 29.60 4.83 -8.05
C PHE A 188 29.25 6.01 -8.96
N ALA A 189 29.75 6.04 -10.20
CA ALA A 189 29.60 7.16 -11.11
C ALA A 189 28.13 7.45 -11.45
N ASP A 190 27.27 6.44 -11.49
CA ASP A 190 25.85 6.60 -11.83
C ASP A 190 25.07 7.41 -10.79
N PHE A 191 25.57 7.53 -9.55
CA PHE A 191 24.97 8.37 -8.51
C PHE A 191 25.30 9.87 -8.67
N VAL A 192 26.19 10.23 -9.59
CA VAL A 192 26.64 11.62 -9.77
C VAL A 192 25.99 12.20 -11.03
N PRO A 193 25.02 13.12 -10.88
CA PRO A 193 24.36 13.77 -12.03
C PRO A 193 25.39 14.45 -12.93
N GLY A 194 25.32 14.20 -14.24
CA GLY A 194 26.15 14.88 -15.24
C GLY A 194 27.64 14.53 -15.23
N LEU A 195 28.06 13.49 -14.51
CA LEU A 195 29.46 13.08 -14.48
C LEU A 195 29.93 12.55 -15.84
N SER A 196 31.02 13.13 -16.34
CA SER A 196 31.70 12.68 -17.55
C SER A 196 32.29 11.28 -17.36
N ARG A 197 31.83 10.33 -18.17
CA ARG A 197 32.35 8.95 -18.17
C ARG A 197 33.68 8.89 -18.92
N LEU A 198 34.63 8.11 -18.42
CA LEU A 198 35.97 7.96 -19.00
C LEU A 198 36.12 6.74 -19.93
N ALA A 199 35.02 6.04 -20.22
CA ALA A 199 35.03 4.86 -21.06
C ALA A 199 35.58 5.20 -22.45
N CYS A 200 36.70 4.58 -22.82
CA CYS A 200 37.41 4.82 -24.08
C CYS A 200 37.84 6.29 -24.31
N ALA A 201 37.95 7.11 -23.26
CA ALA A 201 38.34 8.51 -23.38
C ALA A 201 39.81 8.72 -23.79
N ALA A 202 40.67 7.74 -23.54
CA ALA A 202 42.03 7.66 -24.07
C ALA A 202 42.41 6.19 -24.35
N PRO A 203 43.37 5.90 -25.24
CA PRO A 203 43.73 4.52 -25.63
C PRO A 203 44.23 3.63 -24.47
N ASN A 204 44.79 4.25 -23.43
CA ASN A 204 45.34 3.61 -22.24
C ASN A 204 44.45 3.81 -20.99
N ILE A 205 43.16 4.10 -21.16
CA ILE A 205 42.18 4.12 -20.08
C ILE A 205 41.29 2.88 -20.16
N PHE A 206 41.14 2.20 -19.01
CA PHE A 206 40.17 1.14 -18.78
C PHE A 206 39.22 1.55 -17.66
N VAL A 207 37.93 1.42 -17.88
CA VAL A 207 36.91 1.75 -16.88
C VAL A 207 36.30 0.50 -16.30
N LEU A 208 36.23 0.42 -14.96
CA LEU A 208 35.42 -0.55 -14.24
C LEU A 208 34.07 0.07 -13.91
N HIS A 209 32.98 -0.65 -14.15
CA HIS A 209 31.62 -0.17 -13.93
C HIS A 209 30.80 -1.23 -13.21
N SER A 210 30.06 -0.84 -12.16
CA SER A 210 29.30 -1.77 -11.32
C SER A 210 27.81 -1.47 -11.39
N LEU A 211 27.02 -2.40 -11.91
CA LEU A 211 25.56 -2.30 -11.91
C LEU A 211 24.95 -2.62 -10.54
N THR A 212 25.70 -3.34 -9.68
CA THR A 212 25.16 -3.85 -8.42
C THR A 212 24.72 -2.80 -7.41
N LYS A 213 25.45 -1.68 -7.32
CA LYS A 213 25.24 -0.67 -6.27
C LYS A 213 24.09 0.23 -6.62
N PHE A 214 24.10 0.72 -7.86
CA PHE A 214 23.08 1.61 -8.39
C PHE A 214 21.72 0.94 -8.53
N TYR A 215 21.65 -0.32 -8.99
CA TYR A 215 20.37 -1.04 -9.14
C TYR A 215 20.01 -1.92 -7.94
N ALA A 216 20.71 -1.77 -6.81
CA ALA A 216 20.47 -2.52 -5.57
C ALA A 216 20.39 -4.05 -5.71
N VAL A 217 21.27 -4.61 -6.54
CA VAL A 217 21.40 -6.07 -6.77
C VAL A 217 22.80 -6.62 -6.45
N PRO A 218 23.39 -6.30 -5.28
CA PRO A 218 24.73 -6.77 -4.92
C PRO A 218 24.89 -8.28 -4.87
N GLY A 219 23.81 -9.03 -4.60
CA GLY A 219 23.80 -10.49 -4.56
C GLY A 219 23.92 -11.16 -5.94
N LEU A 220 23.49 -10.49 -7.02
CA LEU A 220 23.58 -11.05 -8.39
C LEU A 220 25.00 -11.04 -8.96
N ARG A 221 25.88 -10.20 -8.39
CA ARG A 221 27.29 -10.04 -8.80
C ARG A 221 27.45 -9.68 -10.28
N LEU A 222 27.27 -8.40 -10.60
CA LEU A 222 27.32 -7.92 -11.97
C LEU A 222 28.21 -6.70 -12.17
N GLY A 223 29.14 -6.78 -13.13
CA GLY A 223 30.00 -5.67 -13.51
C GLY A 223 30.30 -5.65 -15.00
N LEU A 224 30.69 -4.47 -15.46
CA LEU A 224 31.09 -4.19 -16.82
C LEU A 224 32.48 -3.55 -16.81
N GLY A 225 33.23 -3.76 -17.89
CA GLY A 225 34.49 -3.10 -18.16
C GLY A 225 34.46 -2.43 -19.53
N TYR A 226 35.09 -1.27 -19.66
CA TYR A 226 35.17 -0.55 -20.93
C TYR A 226 36.62 -0.17 -21.24
N GLY A 227 37.04 -0.34 -22.47
CA GLY A 227 38.39 -0.02 -22.89
C GLY A 227 38.59 -0.24 -24.38
N ARG A 228 39.79 0.02 -24.88
CA ARG A 228 40.16 -0.29 -26.26
C ARG A 228 40.03 -1.79 -26.52
N GLU A 229 39.69 -2.16 -27.75
CA GLU A 229 39.41 -3.54 -28.17
C GLU A 229 40.53 -4.53 -27.81
N ASP A 230 41.79 -4.17 -27.99
CA ASP A 230 42.94 -5.01 -27.66
C ASP A 230 43.09 -5.25 -26.15
N LEU A 231 42.83 -4.23 -25.33
CA LEU A 231 42.84 -4.35 -23.88
C LEU A 231 41.66 -5.19 -23.38
N ILE A 232 40.48 -5.02 -24.00
CA ILE A 232 39.32 -5.85 -23.71
C ILE A 232 39.62 -7.31 -24.08
N ALA A 233 40.22 -7.58 -25.24
CA ALA A 233 40.63 -8.92 -25.63
C ALA A 233 41.62 -9.54 -24.65
N ALA A 234 42.59 -8.76 -24.14
CA ALA A 234 43.55 -9.21 -23.13
C ALA A 234 42.88 -9.54 -21.78
N VAL A 235 41.88 -8.77 -21.37
CA VAL A 235 41.06 -9.05 -20.17
C VAL A 235 40.19 -10.28 -20.37
N ASP A 236 39.51 -10.36 -21.51
CA ASP A 236 38.63 -11.45 -21.92
C ASP A 236 39.38 -12.80 -22.00
N ALA A 237 40.67 -12.80 -22.34
CA ALA A 237 41.49 -14.01 -22.33
C ALA A 237 41.74 -14.56 -20.90
N LEU A 238 41.54 -13.74 -19.87
CA LEU A 238 41.75 -14.09 -18.46
C LEU A 238 40.45 -14.37 -17.69
N LEU A 239 39.30 -14.13 -18.32
CA LEU A 239 37.99 -14.40 -17.75
C LEU A 239 37.46 -15.76 -18.22
N PRO A 240 36.95 -16.62 -17.32
CA PRO A 240 36.29 -17.86 -17.72
C PRO A 240 35.03 -17.60 -18.55
N ASP A 241 34.70 -18.52 -19.45
CA ASP A 241 33.37 -18.57 -20.03
C ASP A 241 32.33 -18.79 -18.93
N TRP A 242 31.12 -18.23 -19.13
CA TRP A 242 29.99 -18.33 -18.20
C TRP A 242 30.20 -17.74 -16.80
N THR A 243 31.20 -16.89 -16.57
CA THR A 243 31.41 -16.28 -15.25
C THR A 243 30.23 -15.41 -14.79
N VAL A 244 29.50 -14.79 -15.71
CA VAL A 244 28.26 -14.06 -15.41
C VAL A 244 27.06 -15.01 -15.47
N ASN A 245 26.40 -15.20 -14.33
CA ASN A 245 25.22 -16.07 -14.22
C ASN A 245 24.02 -15.56 -15.04
N ALA A 246 23.15 -16.47 -15.49
CA ALA A 246 22.04 -16.13 -16.39
C ALA A 246 21.08 -15.06 -15.82
N PRO A 247 20.62 -15.13 -14.56
CA PRO A 247 19.80 -14.05 -13.99
C PRO A 247 20.49 -12.69 -14.00
N ALA A 248 21.80 -12.63 -13.72
CA ALA A 248 22.55 -11.38 -13.75
C ALA A 248 22.67 -10.80 -15.17
N GLN A 249 22.76 -11.63 -16.21
CA GLN A 249 22.78 -11.15 -17.60
C GLN A 249 21.45 -10.46 -17.93
N THR A 250 20.32 -11.12 -17.71
CA THR A 250 18.99 -10.57 -18.03
C THR A 250 18.64 -9.36 -17.18
N VAL A 251 18.96 -9.38 -15.87
CA VAL A 251 18.78 -8.21 -15.00
C VAL A 251 19.67 -7.05 -15.44
N GLY A 252 20.89 -7.34 -15.90
CA GLY A 252 21.80 -6.33 -16.45
C GLY A 252 21.23 -5.62 -17.68
N GLU A 253 20.65 -6.38 -18.61
CA GLU A 253 20.02 -5.84 -19.81
C GLU A 253 18.82 -4.95 -19.46
N ALA A 254 17.94 -5.41 -18.56
CA ALA A 254 16.81 -4.64 -18.08
C ALA A 254 17.25 -3.37 -17.32
N ALA A 255 18.30 -3.47 -16.49
CA ALA A 255 18.87 -2.34 -15.76
C ALA A 255 19.38 -1.26 -16.71
N LEU A 256 20.14 -1.65 -17.74
CA LEU A 256 20.69 -0.71 -18.73
C LEU A 256 19.61 0.00 -19.56
N ALA A 257 18.44 -0.62 -19.72
CA ALA A 257 17.28 -0.07 -20.42
C ALA A 257 16.42 0.87 -19.54
N ASP A 258 16.51 0.78 -18.21
CA ASP A 258 15.65 1.53 -17.29
C ASP A 258 16.16 2.95 -16.98
N ALA A 259 15.89 3.87 -17.91
CA ALA A 259 16.19 5.28 -17.74
C ALA A 259 15.35 5.95 -16.63
N ASP A 260 14.16 5.44 -16.31
CA ASP A 260 13.29 6.03 -15.29
C ASP A 260 13.84 5.81 -13.87
N TYR A 261 14.24 4.57 -13.55
CA TYR A 261 14.88 4.26 -12.27
C TYR A 261 16.17 5.07 -12.09
N ALA A 262 16.96 5.21 -13.16
CA ALA A 262 18.16 6.03 -13.13
C ALA A 262 17.84 7.49 -12.81
N ARG A 263 16.86 8.09 -13.50
CA ARG A 263 16.41 9.47 -13.25
C ARG A 263 15.95 9.64 -11.81
N ARG A 264 15.04 8.80 -11.32
CA ARG A 264 14.52 8.87 -9.94
C ARG A 264 15.62 8.77 -8.89
N THR A 265 16.61 7.91 -9.12
CA THR A 265 17.78 7.77 -8.24
C THR A 265 18.60 9.05 -8.19
N VAL A 266 18.95 9.59 -9.36
CA VAL A 266 19.77 10.81 -9.49
C VAL A 266 19.06 12.05 -8.94
N GLU A 267 17.73 12.09 -9.00
CA GLU A 267 16.91 13.15 -8.38
C GLU A 267 16.83 13.02 -6.85
N ALA A 268 16.69 11.80 -6.32
CA ALA A 268 16.45 11.59 -4.89
C ALA A 268 17.72 11.58 -4.02
N VAL A 269 18.78 10.90 -4.48
CA VAL A 269 19.98 10.62 -3.66
C VAL A 269 20.71 11.90 -3.21
N PRO A 270 20.91 12.94 -4.05
CA PRO A 270 21.57 14.17 -3.62
C PRO A 270 20.86 14.86 -2.45
N GLY A 271 19.53 14.92 -2.47
CA GLY A 271 18.74 15.51 -1.37
C GLY A 271 18.85 14.71 -0.07
N LEU A 272 18.77 13.37 -0.17
CA LEU A 272 18.97 12.49 1.00
C LEU A 272 20.38 12.61 1.57
N ARG A 273 21.39 12.70 0.70
CA ARG A 273 22.79 12.85 1.09
C ARG A 273 23.05 14.17 1.79
N GLU A 274 22.56 15.28 1.24
CA GLU A 274 22.80 16.60 1.82
C GLU A 274 22.11 16.74 3.18
N LYS A 275 20.85 16.27 3.30
CA LYS A 275 20.17 16.22 4.60
C LYS A 275 20.98 15.43 5.63
N LEU A 276 21.41 14.20 5.28
CA LEU A 276 22.21 13.37 6.19
C LEU A 276 23.54 14.05 6.55
N ARG A 277 24.22 14.68 5.59
CA ARG A 277 25.45 15.43 5.81
C ARG A 277 25.24 16.56 6.81
N GLU A 278 24.22 17.38 6.63
CA GLU A 278 23.88 18.46 7.57
C GLU A 278 23.57 17.93 8.97
N ASP A 279 22.78 16.86 9.07
CA ASP A 279 22.41 16.25 10.35
C ASP A 279 23.66 15.72 11.09
N LEU A 280 24.59 15.06 10.38
CA LEU A 280 25.85 14.57 10.95
C LEU A 280 26.79 15.72 11.38
N LEU A 281 26.86 16.81 10.60
CA LEU A 281 27.62 18.01 10.97
C LEU A 281 27.07 18.66 12.25
N ARG A 282 25.74 18.70 12.42
CA ARG A 282 25.09 19.21 13.64
C ARG A 282 25.38 18.36 14.88
N LEU A 283 25.73 17.08 14.71
CA LEU A 283 26.20 16.21 15.79
C LEU A 283 27.68 16.45 16.18
N GLY A 284 28.36 17.40 15.54
CA GLY A 284 29.76 17.72 15.80
C GLY A 284 30.76 16.77 15.13
N LEU A 285 30.30 15.94 14.19
CA LEU A 285 31.16 15.08 13.38
C LEU A 285 31.78 15.88 12.23
N ALA A 286 33.02 15.55 11.87
CA ALA A 286 33.58 16.05 10.61
C ALA A 286 33.06 15.18 9.46
N VAL A 287 32.48 15.80 8.43
CA VAL A 287 31.88 15.10 7.29
C VAL A 287 32.48 15.64 6.00
N PHE A 288 33.04 14.74 5.17
CA PHE A 288 33.70 15.11 3.93
C PHE A 288 32.70 15.19 2.76
N PRO A 289 32.88 16.11 1.79
CA PRO A 289 31.89 16.42 0.76
C PRO A 289 31.86 15.40 -0.41
N GLY A 290 31.59 14.13 -0.09
CA GLY A 290 31.48 13.05 -1.08
C GLY A 290 30.24 13.17 -1.99
N GLN A 291 30.38 12.75 -3.26
CA GLN A 291 29.31 12.82 -4.28
C GLN A 291 28.63 11.48 -4.59
N ALA A 292 29.08 10.37 -3.99
CA ALA A 292 28.45 9.05 -4.13
C ALA A 292 27.24 8.88 -3.19
N ASN A 293 26.69 7.67 -3.05
CA ASN A 293 25.64 7.33 -2.08
C ASN A 293 26.20 6.95 -0.69
N TYR A 294 27.24 7.65 -0.23
CA TYR A 294 27.84 7.49 1.09
C TYR A 294 28.62 8.74 1.50
N LEU A 295 28.92 8.84 2.78
CA LEU A 295 29.70 9.93 3.37
C LEU A 295 30.84 9.36 4.21
N LEU A 296 32.06 9.86 3.99
CA LEU A 296 33.18 9.67 4.92
C LEU A 296 33.03 10.66 6.06
N CYS A 297 33.21 10.17 7.28
CA CYS A 297 33.09 10.93 8.50
C CYS A 297 34.31 10.68 9.39
N ARG A 298 34.60 11.63 10.28
CA ARG A 298 35.58 11.47 11.35
C ARG A 298 34.97 11.87 12.69
N SER A 299 35.16 11.02 13.69
CA SER A 299 34.85 11.29 15.09
C SER A 299 36.13 11.23 15.92
N ARG A 300 36.24 12.09 16.93
CA ARG A 300 37.37 12.11 17.86
C ARG A 300 37.06 11.26 19.10
N GLU A 301 35.93 11.51 19.74
CA GLU A 301 35.53 10.81 20.97
C GLU A 301 34.01 10.60 21.00
N PRO A 302 33.53 9.35 21.11
CA PRO A 302 34.24 8.11 20.80
C PRO A 302 34.79 8.11 19.36
N ASP A 303 35.91 7.42 19.13
CA ASP A 303 36.45 7.25 17.77
C ASP A 303 35.51 6.44 16.85
N GLY A 304 35.78 6.40 15.55
CA GLY A 304 34.94 5.72 14.56
C GLY A 304 34.81 4.21 14.79
N ALA A 305 35.85 3.55 15.29
CA ALA A 305 35.81 2.13 15.62
C ALA A 305 34.90 1.85 16.83
N ALA A 306 34.99 2.67 17.88
CA ALA A 306 34.12 2.59 19.05
C ALA A 306 32.66 2.96 18.72
N LEU A 307 32.44 3.96 17.86
CA LEU A 307 31.11 4.30 17.35
C LEU A 307 30.45 3.12 16.65
N ARG A 308 31.20 2.40 15.80
CA ARG A 308 30.69 1.20 15.12
C ARG A 308 30.19 0.16 16.11
N GLU A 309 30.95 -0.11 17.17
CA GLU A 309 30.56 -1.11 18.17
C GLU A 309 29.32 -0.68 18.96
N ARG A 310 29.24 0.59 19.39
CA ARG A 310 28.08 1.14 20.11
C ARG A 310 26.81 1.20 19.27
N LEU A 311 26.93 1.52 17.98
CA LEU A 311 25.79 1.49 17.05
C LEU A 311 25.35 0.05 16.76
N LEU A 312 26.29 -0.89 16.68
CA LEU A 312 25.97 -2.28 16.45
C LEU A 312 25.15 -2.89 17.59
N GLU A 313 25.39 -2.50 18.85
CA GLU A 313 24.54 -2.87 20.00
C GLU A 313 23.07 -2.40 19.81
N ARG A 314 22.86 -1.34 19.03
CA ARG A 314 21.55 -0.81 18.62
C ARG A 314 21.08 -1.37 17.28
N ARG A 315 21.71 -2.45 16.80
CA ARG A 315 21.45 -3.12 15.52
C ARG A 315 21.67 -2.23 14.29
N ILE A 316 22.54 -1.23 14.39
CA ILE A 316 22.95 -0.38 13.26
C ILE A 316 24.42 -0.67 12.93
N LEU A 317 24.69 -1.11 11.70
CA LEU A 317 26.04 -1.45 11.26
C LEU A 317 26.62 -0.33 10.37
N ILE A 318 27.72 0.29 10.80
CA ILE A 318 28.49 1.26 9.99
C ILE A 318 29.85 0.70 9.56
N ARG A 319 30.51 1.32 8.58
CA ARG A 319 31.86 0.90 8.12
C ARG A 319 32.93 1.67 8.87
N SER A 320 33.71 1.01 9.73
CA SER A 320 34.99 1.59 10.21
C SER A 320 35.95 1.77 9.03
N CYS A 321 36.79 2.80 9.01
CA CYS A 321 37.79 3.00 7.95
C CYS A 321 39.22 2.87 8.45
N ALA A 322 39.44 2.31 9.64
CA ALA A 322 40.76 2.16 10.25
C ALA A 322 41.72 1.25 9.46
N ASP A 323 41.20 0.39 8.59
CA ASP A 323 41.96 -0.53 7.74
C ASP A 323 42.31 0.06 6.35
N TYR A 324 41.87 1.28 6.06
CA TYR A 324 42.27 1.99 4.85
C TYR A 324 43.63 2.68 5.06
N ALA A 325 44.54 2.51 4.10
CA ALA A 325 45.80 3.23 4.11
C ALA A 325 45.55 4.75 4.10
N GLY A 326 46.24 5.48 4.98
CA GLY A 326 46.09 6.93 5.14
C GLY A 326 44.97 7.37 6.09
N LEU A 327 44.16 6.44 6.64
CA LEU A 327 43.12 6.74 7.63
C LEU A 327 43.44 6.09 8.99
N ASP A 328 42.90 6.68 10.06
CA ASP A 328 43.03 6.20 11.45
C ASP A 328 41.69 5.68 12.01
N ALA A 329 41.69 5.23 13.27
CA ALA A 329 40.51 4.70 13.96
C ALA A 329 39.36 5.71 14.12
N GLY A 330 39.64 7.01 13.97
CA GLY A 330 38.64 8.08 14.01
C GLY A 330 37.73 8.12 12.78
N TYR A 331 38.13 7.51 11.67
CA TYR A 331 37.37 7.53 10.42
C TYR A 331 36.36 6.39 10.32
N PHE A 332 35.19 6.72 9.80
CA PHE A 332 34.15 5.76 9.46
C PHE A 332 33.33 6.27 8.27
N ARG A 333 32.62 5.37 7.59
CA ARG A 333 31.77 5.66 6.45
C ARG A 333 30.35 5.16 6.72
N VAL A 334 29.39 5.97 6.31
CA VAL A 334 27.96 5.63 6.34
C VAL A 334 27.38 5.73 4.93
N ALA A 335 26.55 4.76 4.55
CA ALA A 335 25.76 4.84 3.33
C ALA A 335 24.68 5.93 3.44
N VAL A 336 24.25 6.47 2.30
CA VAL A 336 23.03 7.27 2.22
C VAL A 336 21.87 6.29 1.99
N ARG A 337 20.94 6.20 2.95
CA ARG A 337 19.76 5.33 2.91
C ARG A 337 18.47 6.14 2.75
N SER A 338 17.30 5.53 2.95
CA SER A 338 16.01 6.25 2.92
C SER A 338 15.95 7.30 4.03
N GLY A 339 15.06 8.30 3.90
CA GLY A 339 14.93 9.38 4.89
C GLY A 339 14.74 8.87 6.32
N ASN A 340 13.79 7.95 6.52
CA ASN A 340 13.50 7.36 7.83
C ASN A 340 14.69 6.55 8.40
N GLU A 341 15.41 5.82 7.55
CA GLU A 341 16.60 5.06 8.00
C GLU A 341 17.74 6.01 8.38
N ASN A 342 17.97 7.08 7.60
CA ASN A 342 18.96 8.10 7.90
C ASN A 342 18.64 8.80 9.22
N ASP A 343 17.37 9.15 9.45
CA ASP A 343 16.92 9.75 10.72
C ASP A 343 17.16 8.81 11.90
N HIS A 344 16.91 7.50 11.73
CA HIS A 344 17.20 6.49 12.75
C HIS A 344 18.71 6.39 13.06
N LEU A 345 19.58 6.46 12.05
CA LEU A 345 21.03 6.53 12.27
C LEU A 345 21.42 7.79 13.05
N VAL A 346 20.89 8.96 12.67
CA VAL A 346 21.17 10.25 13.31
C VAL A 346 20.72 10.23 14.78
N ASP A 347 19.54 9.69 15.07
CA ASP A 347 19.03 9.53 16.43
C ASP A 347 19.95 8.62 17.27
N ALA A 348 20.36 7.47 16.71
CA ALA A 348 21.26 6.56 17.41
C ALA A 348 22.64 7.18 17.65
N LEU A 349 23.18 7.94 16.70
CA LEU A 349 24.44 8.68 16.85
C LEU A 349 24.32 9.78 17.91
N SER A 350 23.23 10.54 17.90
CA SER A 350 22.93 11.58 18.89
C SER A 350 22.96 11.03 20.32
N ASP A 351 22.30 9.89 20.54
CA ASP A 351 22.32 9.19 21.82
C ASP A 351 23.73 8.72 22.22
N VAL A 352 24.50 8.16 21.28
CA VAL A 352 25.85 7.62 21.54
C VAL A 352 26.89 8.71 21.81
N LEU A 353 26.76 9.87 21.14
CA LEU A 353 27.64 11.02 21.27
C LEU A 353 27.29 11.91 22.48
N GLY A 354 26.12 11.68 23.11
CA GLY A 354 25.63 12.56 24.19
C GLY A 354 25.33 13.98 23.71
N ALA A 355 25.11 14.17 22.41
CA ALA A 355 24.75 15.45 21.84
C ALA A 355 23.36 15.88 22.33
N ARG A 356 23.14 17.19 22.50
CA ARG A 356 21.85 17.74 22.93
C ARG A 356 20.79 17.23 21.95
N ARG A 357 19.86 16.39 22.44
CA ARG A 357 18.82 15.70 21.65
C ARG A 357 18.37 16.60 20.49
N ILE A 358 18.83 16.30 19.28
CA ILE A 358 18.28 16.88 18.04
C ILE A 358 16.94 16.19 17.80
N ARG A 359 15.99 16.34 18.73
CA ARG A 359 14.60 15.98 18.45
C ARG A 359 14.05 17.11 17.58
N GLN A 360 14.16 16.97 16.26
CA GLN A 360 12.93 17.21 15.52
C GLN A 360 12.00 16.10 16.02
N ALA A 361 10.97 16.48 16.77
CA ALA A 361 9.92 15.53 17.09
C ALA A 361 9.30 15.13 15.74
N ALA A 362 9.83 14.11 15.09
CA ALA A 362 9.03 13.30 14.20
C ALA A 362 7.89 12.83 15.10
N GLY A 363 6.73 13.49 15.00
CA GLY A 363 5.55 13.15 15.79
C GLY A 363 5.39 11.65 15.63
N ARG A 364 5.51 10.91 16.75
CA ARG A 364 5.44 9.45 16.71
C ARG A 364 4.09 9.14 16.06
N ARG A 365 4.13 8.68 14.80
CA ARG A 365 2.91 8.46 14.03
C ARG A 365 2.05 7.47 14.79
N THR A 366 0.76 7.75 14.85
CA THR A 366 -0.22 6.88 15.49
C THR A 366 -0.09 5.48 14.88
N PRO A 367 0.15 4.43 15.69
CA PRO A 367 0.21 3.07 15.19
C PRO A 367 -0.97 2.75 14.28
N ALA A 368 -0.71 2.12 13.14
CA ALA A 368 -1.71 1.86 12.13
C ALA A 368 -1.65 0.39 11.67
N LEU A 369 -2.81 -0.27 11.67
CA LEU A 369 -3.01 -1.61 11.11
C LEU A 369 -3.94 -1.48 9.91
N MET A 370 -3.62 -2.13 8.79
CA MET A 370 -4.44 -2.05 7.58
C MET A 370 -4.84 -3.43 7.09
N PHE A 371 -6.12 -3.65 6.83
CA PHE A 371 -6.61 -4.85 6.16
C PHE A 371 -6.74 -4.60 4.67
N GLN A 372 -6.05 -5.41 3.87
CA GLN A 372 -6.25 -5.50 2.42
C GLN A 372 -6.70 -6.92 2.09
N GLY A 373 -7.32 -7.12 0.93
CA GLY A 373 -8.00 -8.36 0.59
C GLY A 373 -7.46 -8.90 -0.72
N LEU A 374 -7.39 -10.22 -0.87
CA LEU A 374 -6.96 -10.82 -2.13
C LEU A 374 -8.07 -10.81 -3.20
N SER A 375 -9.31 -10.52 -2.79
CA SER A 375 -10.47 -10.41 -3.66
C SER A 375 -11.55 -9.49 -3.05
N SER A 376 -12.53 -9.09 -3.87
CA SER A 376 -13.76 -8.47 -3.37
C SER A 376 -14.47 -9.42 -2.41
N ASN A 377 -14.96 -8.91 -1.28
CA ASN A 377 -15.60 -9.70 -0.21
C ASN A 377 -14.71 -10.74 0.50
N ALA A 378 -13.39 -10.54 0.50
CA ALA A 378 -12.48 -11.28 1.38
C ALA A 378 -12.75 -11.09 2.90
N GLY A 379 -13.68 -10.20 3.26
CA GLY A 379 -14.07 -9.89 4.65
C GLY A 379 -13.27 -8.77 5.32
N LYS A 380 -12.60 -7.91 4.53
CA LYS A 380 -11.83 -6.75 5.04
C LYS A 380 -12.65 -5.88 6.00
N SER A 381 -13.85 -5.48 5.61
CA SER A 381 -14.70 -4.56 6.38
C SER A 381 -15.11 -5.16 7.72
N VAL A 382 -15.43 -6.46 7.73
CA VAL A 382 -15.78 -7.23 8.93
C VAL A 382 -14.57 -7.40 9.84
N LEU A 383 -13.40 -7.80 9.32
CA LEU A 383 -12.18 -7.92 10.11
C LEU A 383 -11.74 -6.55 10.69
N THR A 384 -11.90 -5.48 9.93
CA THR A 384 -11.63 -4.10 10.38
C THR A 384 -12.53 -3.74 11.56
N ALA A 385 -13.84 -3.99 11.46
CA ALA A 385 -14.79 -3.76 12.56
C ALA A 385 -14.46 -4.63 13.79
N ALA A 386 -14.06 -5.89 13.60
CA ALA A 386 -13.64 -6.77 14.68
C ALA A 386 -12.44 -6.20 15.44
N LEU A 387 -11.38 -5.78 14.74
CA LEU A 387 -10.18 -5.22 15.36
C LEU A 387 -10.45 -3.87 16.03
N CYS A 388 -11.30 -3.04 15.44
CA CYS A 388 -11.79 -1.82 16.09
C CYS A 388 -12.41 -2.15 17.45
N ARG A 389 -13.33 -3.12 17.51
CA ARG A 389 -13.97 -3.53 18.75
C ARG A 389 -12.98 -4.16 19.75
N ILE A 390 -12.05 -4.99 19.28
CA ILE A 390 -11.02 -5.62 20.13
C ILE A 390 -10.14 -4.54 20.80
N PHE A 391 -9.63 -3.58 20.03
CA PHE A 391 -8.78 -2.51 20.58
C PHE A 391 -9.54 -1.62 21.56
N LEU A 392 -10.81 -1.32 21.28
CA LEU A 392 -11.67 -0.61 22.23
C LEU A 392 -11.84 -1.39 23.54
N GLN A 393 -12.16 -2.68 23.46
CA GLN A 393 -12.29 -3.57 24.63
C GLN A 393 -10.99 -3.67 25.44
N ASP A 394 -9.84 -3.53 24.78
CA ASP A 394 -8.51 -3.53 25.40
C ASP A 394 -8.10 -2.13 25.93
N GLY A 395 -9.00 -1.15 25.89
CA GLY A 395 -8.82 0.17 26.51
C GLY A 395 -8.10 1.20 25.63
N LEU A 396 -8.02 0.96 24.32
CA LEU A 396 -7.41 1.88 23.37
C LEU A 396 -8.46 2.78 22.71
N SER A 397 -8.13 4.06 22.50
CA SER A 397 -8.91 4.90 21.60
C SER A 397 -8.55 4.57 20.15
N VAL A 398 -9.55 4.19 19.36
CA VAL A 398 -9.37 3.64 18.02
C VAL A 398 -10.25 4.38 17.03
N ALA A 399 -9.71 4.68 15.84
CA ALA A 399 -10.48 5.26 14.75
C ALA A 399 -10.34 4.41 13.47
N PRO A 400 -11.45 4.10 12.80
CA PRO A 400 -11.43 3.39 11.53
C PRO A 400 -11.18 4.36 10.38
N PHE A 401 -10.62 3.85 9.28
CA PHE A 401 -10.36 4.68 8.11
C PHE A 401 -10.36 3.87 6.79
N LYS A 402 -11.11 4.34 5.79
CA LYS A 402 -11.08 3.82 4.43
C LYS A 402 -10.95 4.98 3.47
N ALA A 403 -9.75 5.16 2.90
CA ALA A 403 -9.39 6.28 2.04
C ALA A 403 -10.41 6.53 0.92
N GLN A 404 -10.91 5.44 0.32
CA GLN A 404 -11.94 5.48 -0.70
C GLN A 404 -12.85 4.26 -0.55
N ASN A 405 -14.16 4.50 -0.51
CA ASN A 405 -15.16 3.46 -0.65
C ASN A 405 -15.91 3.62 -1.98
N MET A 406 -16.36 2.52 -2.56
CA MET A 406 -17.28 2.48 -3.68
C MET A 406 -18.49 1.67 -3.26
N SER A 407 -19.59 2.33 -2.91
CA SER A 407 -20.78 1.67 -2.39
C SER A 407 -22.04 2.46 -2.73
N LEU A 408 -23.15 1.75 -2.92
CA LEU A 408 -24.48 2.35 -3.07
C LEU A 408 -25.14 2.66 -1.73
N ASN A 409 -24.69 1.99 -0.67
CA ASN A 409 -25.25 2.10 0.66
C ASN A 409 -24.49 3.16 1.46
N SER A 410 -25.18 4.24 1.78
CA SER A 410 -24.63 5.35 2.54
C SER A 410 -25.40 5.59 3.82
N PHE A 411 -24.66 6.02 4.83
CA PHE A 411 -25.14 6.57 6.09
C PHE A 411 -25.02 8.10 6.05
N VAL A 412 -25.83 8.79 6.85
CA VAL A 412 -25.77 10.24 6.98
C VAL A 412 -25.25 10.59 8.36
N THR A 413 -24.12 11.28 8.44
CA THR A 413 -23.55 11.76 9.71
C THR A 413 -24.42 12.81 10.37
N ARG A 414 -24.21 13.07 11.66
CA ARG A 414 -24.94 14.10 12.42
C ARG A 414 -24.89 15.49 11.75
N ASP A 415 -23.77 15.81 11.11
CA ASP A 415 -23.55 17.10 10.43
C ASP A 415 -24.10 17.11 8.98
N GLY A 416 -24.89 16.10 8.60
CA GLY A 416 -25.51 16.00 7.27
C GLY A 416 -24.56 15.55 6.15
N GLY A 417 -23.37 15.04 6.49
CA GLY A 417 -22.42 14.50 5.51
C GLY A 417 -22.68 13.03 5.18
N GLU A 418 -22.50 12.66 3.91
CA GLU A 418 -22.72 11.29 3.42
C GLU A 418 -21.46 10.40 3.55
N MET A 419 -21.58 9.17 4.04
CA MET A 419 -20.46 8.21 4.15
C MET A 419 -20.89 6.76 3.89
N GLY A 420 -19.95 5.87 3.58
CA GLY A 420 -20.26 4.44 3.39
C GLY A 420 -20.79 3.76 4.66
N ARG A 421 -21.78 2.86 4.52
CA ARG A 421 -22.41 2.18 5.67
C ARG A 421 -21.45 1.26 6.43
N ALA A 422 -20.49 0.63 5.74
CA ALA A 422 -19.45 -0.17 6.37
C ALA A 422 -18.56 0.66 7.33
N GLN A 423 -18.23 1.91 6.97
CA GLN A 423 -17.43 2.78 7.83
C GLN A 423 -18.26 3.31 9.01
N ALA A 424 -19.57 3.51 8.83
CA ALA A 424 -20.46 3.81 9.96
C ALA A 424 -20.52 2.64 10.95
N LEU A 425 -20.59 1.39 10.47
CA LEU A 425 -20.51 0.20 11.32
C LEU A 425 -19.14 0.09 12.04
N GLN A 426 -18.05 0.43 11.36
CA GLN A 426 -16.72 0.47 11.98
C GLN A 426 -16.62 1.57 13.05
N ALA A 427 -17.23 2.74 12.84
CA ALA A 427 -17.31 3.79 13.85
C ALA A 427 -18.10 3.31 15.08
N GLN A 428 -19.22 2.61 14.86
CA GLN A 428 -19.98 1.95 15.92
C GLN A 428 -19.14 0.90 16.66
N ALA A 429 -18.31 0.12 15.95
CA ALA A 429 -17.37 -0.82 16.57
C ALA A 429 -16.35 -0.15 17.50
N CYS A 430 -16.03 1.12 17.26
CA CYS A 430 -15.19 1.94 18.14
C CYS A 430 -15.99 2.70 19.22
N ARG A 431 -17.33 2.64 19.22
CA ARG A 431 -18.23 3.49 20.04
C ARG A 431 -17.95 4.99 19.89
N ILE A 432 -17.70 5.42 18.65
CA ILE A 432 -17.56 6.84 18.30
C ILE A 432 -18.59 7.22 17.24
N GLU A 433 -18.91 8.51 17.17
CA GLU A 433 -19.84 9.03 16.16
C GLU A 433 -19.28 8.82 14.74
N PRO A 434 -20.10 8.39 13.77
CA PRO A 434 -19.70 8.33 12.37
C PRO A 434 -19.27 9.70 11.84
N ASP A 435 -18.06 9.78 11.28
CA ASP A 435 -17.44 11.00 10.76
C ASP A 435 -17.02 10.79 9.30
N VAL A 436 -17.33 11.75 8.43
CA VAL A 436 -16.99 11.70 6.99
C VAL A 436 -15.49 11.58 6.74
N ARG A 437 -14.63 11.98 7.68
CA ARG A 437 -13.18 11.81 7.58
C ARG A 437 -12.75 10.35 7.64
N MET A 438 -13.58 9.46 8.20
CA MET A 438 -13.33 8.00 8.21
C MET A 438 -13.52 7.40 6.81
N ASN A 439 -14.28 8.07 5.94
CA ASN A 439 -14.46 7.73 4.54
C ASN A 439 -14.43 9.00 3.66
N PRO A 440 -13.25 9.61 3.47
CA PRO A 440 -13.15 10.95 2.87
C PRO A 440 -13.53 10.97 1.39
N VAL A 441 -13.47 9.84 0.69
CA VAL A 441 -13.94 9.69 -0.69
C VAL A 441 -14.94 8.55 -0.78
N LEU A 442 -16.15 8.86 -1.23
CA LEU A 442 -17.19 7.88 -1.55
C LEU A 442 -17.54 7.97 -3.03
N LEU A 443 -17.44 6.85 -3.73
CA LEU A 443 -17.83 6.71 -5.13
C LEU A 443 -19.17 6.00 -5.21
N LYS A 444 -20.12 6.63 -5.90
CA LYS A 444 -21.44 6.06 -6.20
C LYS A 444 -21.55 5.80 -7.70
N PRO A 445 -21.41 4.55 -8.17
CA PRO A 445 -21.57 4.24 -9.58
C PRO A 445 -22.97 4.65 -10.07
N ASN A 446 -23.00 5.36 -11.20
CA ASN A 446 -24.22 5.84 -11.87
C ASN A 446 -24.34 5.34 -13.32
N SER A 447 -23.26 4.84 -13.92
CA SER A 447 -23.22 4.16 -15.22
C SER A 447 -22.10 3.11 -15.24
N GLU A 448 -21.92 2.40 -16.35
CA GLU A 448 -20.79 1.48 -16.53
C GLU A 448 -19.42 2.18 -16.53
N THR A 449 -19.37 3.48 -16.85
CA THR A 449 -18.11 4.23 -17.08
C THR A 449 -17.94 5.46 -16.18
N GLY A 450 -18.90 5.74 -15.30
CA GLY A 450 -18.92 6.92 -14.44
C GLY A 450 -19.40 6.64 -13.02
N ALA A 451 -19.01 7.54 -12.12
CA ALA A 451 -19.49 7.56 -10.74
C ALA A 451 -19.70 8.99 -10.27
N GLN A 452 -20.70 9.18 -9.41
CA GLN A 452 -20.80 10.37 -8.57
C GLN A 452 -19.69 10.30 -7.53
N VAL A 453 -18.92 11.39 -7.43
CA VAL A 453 -17.82 11.53 -6.49
C VAL A 453 -18.28 12.40 -5.33
N ILE A 454 -18.18 11.87 -4.12
CA ILE A 454 -18.47 12.54 -2.87
C ILE A 454 -17.16 12.67 -2.09
N VAL A 455 -16.84 13.89 -1.67
CA VAL A 455 -15.63 14.22 -0.91
C VAL A 455 -16.02 14.85 0.41
N LEU A 456 -15.56 14.26 1.52
CA LEU A 456 -15.90 14.68 2.89
C LEU A 456 -17.43 14.85 3.08
N GLY A 457 -18.17 13.88 2.57
CA GLY A 457 -19.63 13.80 2.66
C GLY A 457 -20.42 14.77 1.79
N ARG A 458 -19.77 15.51 0.88
CA ARG A 458 -20.46 16.40 -0.06
C ARG A 458 -20.22 15.98 -1.52
N PRO A 459 -21.24 15.97 -2.38
CA PRO A 459 -21.07 15.67 -3.79
C PRO A 459 -20.22 16.76 -4.46
N VAL A 460 -19.20 16.36 -5.22
CA VAL A 460 -18.35 17.29 -6.00
C VAL A 460 -18.60 17.20 -7.51
N GLY A 461 -19.33 16.18 -7.96
CA GLY A 461 -19.75 16.02 -9.36
C GLY A 461 -19.74 14.56 -9.81
N ASN A 462 -20.21 14.34 -11.04
CA ASN A 462 -20.08 13.07 -11.74
C ASN A 462 -18.79 13.06 -12.55
N MET A 463 -17.99 12.00 -12.43
CA MET A 463 -16.73 11.87 -13.14
C MET A 463 -16.69 10.55 -13.91
N ASP A 464 -16.18 10.60 -15.14
CA ASP A 464 -15.73 9.41 -15.84
C ASP A 464 -14.39 8.91 -15.26
N VAL A 465 -13.99 7.69 -15.64
CA VAL A 465 -12.76 7.05 -15.14
C VAL A 465 -11.52 7.93 -15.36
N MET A 466 -11.39 8.58 -16.53
CA MET A 466 -10.19 9.34 -16.88
C MET A 466 -10.10 10.67 -16.11
N SER A 467 -11.22 11.35 -15.93
CA SER A 467 -11.32 12.55 -15.11
C SER A 467 -11.03 12.24 -13.65
N TYR A 468 -11.53 11.10 -13.17
CA TYR A 468 -11.24 10.63 -11.82
C TYR A 468 -9.74 10.38 -11.60
N ILE A 469 -9.07 9.68 -12.53
CA ILE A 469 -7.62 9.43 -12.45
C ILE A 469 -6.82 10.75 -12.40
N ARG A 470 -7.22 11.79 -13.15
CA ARG A 470 -6.55 13.11 -13.10
C ARG A 470 -6.73 13.83 -11.76
N GLU A 471 -7.87 13.67 -11.10
CA GLU A 471 -8.15 14.29 -9.78
C GLU A 471 -7.50 13.55 -8.60
N LYS A 472 -7.14 12.26 -8.76
CA LYS A 472 -6.58 11.43 -7.68
C LYS A 472 -5.45 12.07 -6.88
N PRO A 473 -4.44 12.76 -7.46
CA PRO A 473 -3.39 13.41 -6.67
C PRO A 473 -3.95 14.45 -5.68
N ARG A 474 -4.90 15.28 -6.12
CA ARG A 474 -5.57 16.27 -5.28
C ARG A 474 -6.46 15.61 -4.22
N MET A 475 -7.17 14.55 -4.61
CA MET A 475 -7.99 13.77 -3.69
C MET A 475 -7.12 13.09 -2.61
N PHE A 476 -5.92 12.62 -2.99
CA PHE A 476 -5.00 12.00 -2.05
C PHE A 476 -4.50 12.98 -0.98
N GLU A 477 -4.25 14.25 -1.33
CA GLU A 477 -3.97 15.27 -0.31
C GLU A 477 -5.14 15.49 0.66
N THR A 478 -6.38 15.39 0.18
CA THR A 478 -7.57 15.47 1.05
C THR A 478 -7.68 14.23 1.95
N ILE A 479 -7.42 13.04 1.41
CA ILE A 479 -7.38 11.76 2.14
C ILE A 479 -6.33 11.82 3.25
N LYS A 480 -5.11 12.27 2.94
CA LYS A 480 -4.01 12.44 3.89
C LYS A 480 -4.36 13.36 5.04
N ARG A 481 -4.94 14.53 4.74
CA ARG A 481 -5.40 15.47 5.76
C ARG A 481 -6.47 14.85 6.67
N ALA A 482 -7.48 14.18 6.10
CA ALA A 482 -8.52 13.51 6.88
C ALA A 482 -7.94 12.41 7.78
N TYR A 483 -6.97 11.65 7.28
CA TYR A 483 -6.24 10.64 8.05
C TYR A 483 -5.48 11.28 9.22
N ASP A 484 -4.67 12.31 8.97
CA ASP A 484 -3.85 12.94 9.99
C ASP A 484 -4.69 13.59 11.10
N GLU A 485 -5.82 14.20 10.75
CA GLU A 485 -6.76 14.76 11.72
C GLU A 485 -7.35 13.67 12.64
N LEU A 486 -7.78 12.53 12.08
CA LEU A 486 -8.28 11.40 12.89
C LEU A 486 -7.17 10.75 13.72
N ALA A 487 -6.01 10.54 13.11
CA ALA A 487 -4.84 9.97 13.77
C ALA A 487 -4.37 10.82 14.95
N SER A 488 -4.60 12.14 14.92
CA SER A 488 -4.23 13.06 16.01
C SER A 488 -5.05 12.87 17.30
N THR A 489 -6.23 12.22 17.22
CA THR A 489 -7.13 12.01 18.37
C THR A 489 -7.24 10.54 18.80
N ALA A 490 -6.79 9.61 17.97
CA ALA A 490 -6.77 8.18 18.26
C ALA A 490 -5.40 7.70 18.75
N ARG A 491 -5.37 6.64 19.57
CA ARG A 491 -4.14 5.91 19.92
C ARG A 491 -3.76 4.87 18.87
N ILE A 492 -4.72 4.40 18.08
CA ILE A 492 -4.52 3.45 17.00
C ILE A 492 -5.48 3.71 15.84
N MET A 493 -4.96 3.60 14.62
CA MET A 493 -5.74 3.65 13.39
C MET A 493 -5.95 2.24 12.84
N VAL A 494 -7.18 1.91 12.45
CA VAL A 494 -7.47 0.64 11.76
C VAL A 494 -8.00 0.96 10.36
N LEU A 495 -7.20 0.66 9.35
CA LEU A 495 -7.45 1.00 7.97
C LEU A 495 -8.04 -0.17 7.19
N GLU A 496 -8.92 0.15 6.25
CA GLU A 496 -9.44 -0.79 5.26
C GLU A 496 -8.98 -0.38 3.86
N GLY A 497 -8.39 -1.31 3.11
CA GLY A 497 -8.10 -1.16 1.68
C GLY A 497 -9.32 -1.43 0.80
N ALA A 498 -9.18 -1.20 -0.51
CA ALA A 498 -10.22 -1.45 -1.49
C ALA A 498 -9.75 -2.44 -2.56
N GLY A 499 -10.62 -3.39 -2.92
CA GLY A 499 -10.26 -4.44 -3.88
C GLY A 499 -9.02 -5.25 -3.45
N SER A 500 -8.19 -5.61 -4.43
CA SER A 500 -6.89 -6.25 -4.26
C SER A 500 -5.75 -5.22 -4.40
N PRO A 501 -4.71 -5.28 -3.55
CA PRO A 501 -3.53 -4.43 -3.71
C PRO A 501 -2.63 -4.83 -4.89
N ALA A 502 -2.91 -5.99 -5.50
CA ALA A 502 -2.12 -6.58 -6.57
C ALA A 502 -2.69 -6.29 -7.98
N GLU A 503 -3.66 -5.37 -8.11
CA GLU A 503 -4.19 -4.94 -9.42
C GLU A 503 -3.14 -4.08 -10.16
N VAL A 504 -2.23 -4.75 -10.88
CA VAL A 504 -1.05 -4.13 -11.52
C VAL A 504 -1.39 -2.96 -12.44
N ASN A 505 -2.57 -2.97 -13.06
CA ASN A 505 -3.08 -1.91 -13.93
C ASN A 505 -3.55 -0.64 -13.17
N LEU A 506 -3.84 -0.76 -11.87
CA LEU A 506 -4.32 0.36 -11.04
C LEU A 506 -3.23 0.95 -10.15
N LYS A 507 -2.13 0.22 -9.96
CA LYS A 507 -1.06 0.52 -9.01
C LYS A 507 -0.40 1.89 -9.19
N SER A 508 -0.20 2.35 -10.43
CA SER A 508 0.36 3.68 -10.73
C SER A 508 -0.52 4.84 -10.23
N HIS A 509 -1.79 4.56 -9.96
CA HIS A 509 -2.79 5.52 -9.49
C HIS A 509 -3.45 5.06 -8.19
N ASP A 510 -2.78 4.21 -7.40
CA ASP A 510 -3.29 3.78 -6.11
C ASP A 510 -3.26 4.93 -5.10
N VAL A 511 -4.38 5.11 -4.39
CA VAL A 511 -4.54 6.04 -3.26
C VAL A 511 -5.20 5.36 -2.06
N VAL A 512 -5.50 4.06 -2.17
CA VAL A 512 -6.40 3.34 -1.26
C VAL A 512 -5.71 2.16 -0.59
N ASN A 513 -4.73 1.53 -1.24
CA ASN A 513 -4.05 0.33 -0.75
C ASN A 513 -2.62 0.64 -0.28
N MET A 514 -1.58 0.25 -1.04
CA MET A 514 -0.18 0.34 -0.63
C MET A 514 0.32 1.79 -0.55
N ALA A 515 -0.21 2.68 -1.39
CA ALA A 515 0.10 4.11 -1.29
C ALA A 515 -0.38 4.71 0.05
N MET A 516 -1.58 4.32 0.49
CA MET A 516 -2.13 4.73 1.78
C MET A 516 -1.41 4.04 2.94
N ALA A 517 -1.09 2.74 2.82
CA ALA A 517 -0.31 2.01 3.82
C ALA A 517 1.04 2.67 4.06
N ARG A 518 1.75 3.06 2.99
CA ARG A 518 3.01 3.81 3.08
C ARG A 518 2.82 5.18 3.71
N TYR A 519 1.74 5.89 3.39
CA TYR A 519 1.45 7.17 4.01
C TYR A 519 1.19 7.05 5.51
N ALA A 520 0.42 6.04 5.92
CA ALA A 520 0.08 5.79 7.31
C ALA A 520 1.21 5.13 8.13
N ASP A 521 2.28 4.65 7.47
CA ASP A 521 3.25 3.70 8.06
C ASP A 521 2.56 2.46 8.65
N ALA A 522 1.52 1.97 7.95
CA ALA A 522 0.65 0.92 8.44
C ALA A 522 1.24 -0.48 8.23
N ARG A 523 1.03 -1.35 9.22
CA ARG A 523 1.26 -2.79 9.09
C ARG A 523 0.09 -3.42 8.34
N VAL A 524 0.37 -4.04 7.19
CA VAL A 524 -0.67 -4.59 6.31
C VAL A 524 -0.92 -6.06 6.62
N LEU A 525 -2.18 -6.42 6.88
CA LEU A 525 -2.65 -7.79 6.92
C LEU A 525 -3.43 -8.11 5.64
N LEU A 526 -2.98 -9.11 4.89
CA LEU A 526 -3.67 -9.57 3.70
C LEU A 526 -4.69 -10.65 4.09
N ALA A 527 -5.97 -10.36 3.84
CA ALA A 527 -7.08 -11.26 4.10
C ALA A 527 -7.46 -12.05 2.83
N GLY A 528 -7.52 -13.37 2.95
CA GLY A 528 -7.92 -14.28 1.88
C GLY A 528 -9.17 -15.08 2.25
N ASP A 529 -10.17 -15.11 1.36
CA ASP A 529 -11.35 -15.95 1.51
C ASP A 529 -11.05 -17.37 1.04
N ILE A 530 -11.03 -18.33 1.97
CA ILE A 530 -10.75 -19.73 1.63
C ILE A 530 -11.98 -20.45 1.05
N ASP A 531 -13.19 -19.96 1.28
CA ASP A 531 -14.44 -20.56 0.80
C ASP A 531 -14.53 -20.49 -0.74
N ARG A 532 -13.84 -19.51 -1.35
CA ARG A 532 -13.69 -19.38 -2.81
C ARG A 532 -12.63 -20.29 -3.44
N GLY A 533 -11.82 -20.96 -2.62
CA GLY A 533 -10.67 -21.74 -3.07
C GLY A 533 -9.48 -20.89 -3.52
N GLY A 534 -8.32 -21.54 -3.70
CA GLY A 534 -7.11 -20.88 -4.25
C GLY A 534 -6.37 -19.91 -3.33
N VAL A 535 -6.80 -19.75 -2.07
CA VAL A 535 -6.28 -18.71 -1.15
C VAL A 535 -4.75 -18.69 -1.01
N PHE A 536 -4.11 -19.85 -0.93
CA PHE A 536 -2.64 -19.95 -0.79
C PHE A 536 -1.90 -19.50 -2.05
N ALA A 537 -2.44 -19.84 -3.23
CA ALA A 537 -1.92 -19.37 -4.51
C ALA A 537 -2.11 -17.86 -4.65
N SER A 538 -3.24 -17.32 -4.17
CA SER A 538 -3.47 -15.87 -4.14
C SER A 538 -2.48 -15.15 -3.21
N PHE A 539 -2.16 -15.67 -2.02
CA PHE A 539 -1.15 -15.06 -1.15
C PHE A 539 0.22 -15.00 -1.84
N VAL A 540 0.66 -16.12 -2.41
CA VAL A 540 1.93 -16.20 -3.14
C VAL A 540 1.93 -15.26 -4.34
N GLY A 541 0.90 -15.32 -5.18
CA GLY A 541 0.78 -14.50 -6.38
C GLY A 541 0.73 -13.00 -6.08
N THR A 542 -0.01 -12.58 -5.05
CA THR A 542 -0.05 -11.19 -4.60
C THR A 542 1.32 -10.72 -4.12
N MET A 543 2.03 -11.52 -3.33
CA MET A 543 3.39 -11.15 -2.91
C MET A 543 4.34 -11.05 -4.10
N GLU A 544 4.24 -11.91 -5.12
CA GLU A 544 5.15 -11.90 -6.26
C GLU A 544 4.97 -10.72 -7.22
N VAL A 545 3.78 -10.11 -7.29
CA VAL A 545 3.55 -8.90 -8.11
C VAL A 545 3.79 -7.59 -7.35
N MET A 546 3.99 -7.66 -6.02
CA MET A 546 4.34 -6.51 -5.19
C MET A 546 5.80 -6.10 -5.36
N GLU A 547 6.03 -4.79 -5.29
CA GLU A 547 7.38 -4.21 -5.17
C GLU A 547 7.95 -4.48 -3.78
N GLU A 548 9.29 -4.46 -3.64
CA GLU A 548 9.93 -4.79 -2.36
C GLU A 548 9.51 -3.87 -1.20
N TRP A 549 9.26 -2.57 -1.49
CA TRP A 549 8.77 -1.65 -0.46
C TRP A 549 7.33 -1.98 -0.02
N GLU A 550 6.51 -2.54 -0.91
CA GLU A 550 5.15 -2.98 -0.60
C GLU A 550 5.20 -4.25 0.24
N ARG A 551 6.00 -5.23 -0.19
CA ARG A 551 6.24 -6.47 0.55
C ARG A 551 6.71 -6.21 1.98
N ALA A 552 7.56 -5.20 2.17
CA ALA A 552 8.06 -4.80 3.49
C ALA A 552 6.97 -4.25 4.45
N LEU A 553 5.84 -3.78 3.92
CA LEU A 553 4.69 -3.32 4.73
C LEU A 553 3.74 -4.48 5.08
N VAL A 554 3.78 -5.59 4.34
CA VAL A 554 2.97 -6.79 4.64
C VAL A 554 3.50 -7.47 5.88
N ALA A 555 2.70 -7.42 6.94
CA ALA A 555 3.05 -7.92 8.27
C ALA A 555 2.50 -9.32 8.54
N GLY A 556 1.50 -9.78 7.77
CA GLY A 556 0.92 -11.10 7.96
C GLY A 556 -0.24 -11.45 7.03
N PHE A 557 -0.59 -12.72 7.00
CA PHE A 557 -1.78 -13.25 6.31
C PHE A 557 -2.90 -13.58 7.30
N VAL A 558 -4.14 -13.38 6.87
CA VAL A 558 -5.35 -13.83 7.57
C VAL A 558 -6.17 -14.69 6.61
N ILE A 559 -6.32 -15.97 6.95
CA ILE A 559 -7.24 -16.87 6.25
C ILE A 559 -8.62 -16.65 6.86
N ASN A 560 -9.60 -16.27 6.04
CA ASN A 560 -10.95 -15.96 6.50
C ASN A 560 -11.97 -16.95 5.92
N ARG A 561 -13.13 -17.05 6.58
CA ARG A 561 -14.26 -17.92 6.20
C ARG A 561 -13.92 -19.41 6.19
N PHE A 562 -13.05 -19.84 7.08
CA PHE A 562 -12.63 -21.25 7.13
C PHE A 562 -13.74 -22.17 7.66
N ARG A 563 -13.91 -23.32 7.00
CA ARG A 563 -14.80 -24.41 7.43
C ARG A 563 -13.96 -25.68 7.59
N GLY A 564 -14.03 -26.31 8.77
CA GLY A 564 -13.40 -27.61 9.02
C GLY A 564 -12.33 -27.58 10.11
N ARG A 565 -11.41 -28.55 10.04
CA ARG A 565 -10.36 -28.80 11.04
C ARG A 565 -9.08 -28.05 10.69
N ARG A 566 -8.61 -27.18 11.60
CA ARG A 566 -7.48 -26.25 11.37
C ARG A 566 -6.17 -26.99 11.10
N GLU A 567 -5.99 -28.18 11.66
CA GLU A 567 -4.79 -29.02 11.53
C GLU A 567 -4.53 -29.41 10.06
N LEU A 568 -5.57 -29.41 9.21
CA LEU A 568 -5.44 -29.70 7.78
C LEU A 568 -4.78 -28.57 6.98
N LEU A 569 -4.60 -27.38 7.56
CA LEU A 569 -4.01 -26.21 6.88
C LEU A 569 -2.51 -26.04 7.16
N GLU A 570 -1.93 -26.76 8.12
CA GLU A 570 -0.56 -26.52 8.60
C GLU A 570 0.47 -26.60 7.47
N ASP A 571 0.46 -27.68 6.67
CA ASP A 571 1.37 -27.84 5.54
C ASP A 571 1.27 -26.71 4.51
N ALA A 572 0.06 -26.20 4.28
CA ALA A 572 -0.20 -25.14 3.31
C ALA A 572 0.23 -23.76 3.84
N VAL A 573 0.02 -23.51 5.14
CA VAL A 573 0.53 -22.31 5.83
C VAL A 573 2.06 -22.30 5.81
N ASP A 574 2.70 -23.42 6.13
CA ASP A 574 4.16 -23.57 6.10
C ASP A 574 4.73 -23.42 4.70
N TYR A 575 4.03 -23.91 3.68
CA TYR A 575 4.39 -23.69 2.28
C TYR A 575 4.40 -22.19 1.94
N VAL A 576 3.33 -21.46 2.26
CA VAL A 576 3.24 -20.03 1.99
C VAL A 576 4.30 -19.25 2.77
N HIS A 577 4.54 -19.58 4.04
CA HIS A 577 5.58 -18.94 4.84
C HIS A 577 6.98 -19.16 4.24
N ARG A 578 7.32 -20.39 3.83
CA ARG A 578 8.61 -20.68 3.16
C ARG A 578 8.80 -19.89 1.86
N TYR A 579 7.71 -19.70 1.11
CA TYR A 579 7.77 -19.01 -0.18
C TYR A 579 7.84 -17.49 -0.02
N THR A 580 7.05 -16.94 0.90
CA THR A 580 6.85 -15.47 1.02
C THR A 580 7.69 -14.83 2.11
N GLY A 581 8.12 -15.60 3.12
CA GLY A 581 8.74 -15.11 4.35
C GLY A 581 7.76 -14.44 5.33
N VAL A 582 6.46 -14.47 5.04
CA VAL A 582 5.41 -13.79 5.82
C VAL A 582 4.57 -14.80 6.59
N GLU A 583 4.32 -14.52 7.87
CA GLU A 583 3.57 -15.39 8.79
C GLU A 583 2.06 -15.32 8.53
N THR A 584 1.35 -16.45 8.67
CA THR A 584 -0.11 -16.44 8.80
C THR A 584 -0.48 -16.18 10.26
N LEU A 585 -1.07 -15.01 10.53
CA LEU A 585 -1.39 -14.54 11.87
C LEU A 585 -2.76 -15.02 12.36
N GLY A 586 -3.60 -15.58 11.49
CA GLY A 586 -4.89 -16.11 11.94
C GLY A 586 -5.66 -16.88 10.89
N VAL A 587 -6.53 -17.77 11.38
CA VAL A 587 -7.50 -18.53 10.59
C VAL A 587 -8.87 -18.31 11.19
N VAL A 588 -9.64 -17.37 10.63
CA VAL A 588 -10.96 -16.99 11.13
C VAL A 588 -12.01 -17.95 10.56
N PRO A 589 -12.82 -18.60 11.42
CA PRO A 589 -13.85 -19.51 10.98
C PRO A 589 -14.97 -18.76 10.23
N TYR A 590 -15.70 -19.50 9.39
CA TYR A 590 -16.94 -19.01 8.83
C TYR A 590 -17.97 -18.77 9.94
N LEU A 591 -18.39 -17.52 10.09
CA LEU A 591 -19.45 -17.13 11.01
C LEU A 591 -20.79 -17.09 10.26
N ALA A 592 -21.65 -18.07 10.55
CA ALA A 592 -23.04 -18.00 10.14
C ALA A 592 -23.77 -16.90 10.93
N ASP A 593 -24.70 -16.22 10.27
CA ASP A 593 -25.60 -15.24 10.90
C ASP A 593 -24.88 -14.18 11.74
N LEU A 594 -23.96 -13.45 11.11
CA LEU A 594 -23.18 -12.37 11.74
C LEU A 594 -24.03 -11.32 12.46
N GLY A 595 -25.29 -11.12 12.04
CA GLY A 595 -26.18 -10.12 12.64
C GLY A 595 -25.69 -8.68 12.46
N LEU A 596 -24.81 -8.47 11.46
CA LEU A 596 -24.27 -7.17 11.10
C LEU A 596 -24.85 -6.73 9.76
N PRO A 597 -25.10 -5.42 9.57
CA PRO A 597 -25.56 -4.91 8.29
C PRO A 597 -24.62 -5.28 7.15
N GLU A 598 -25.18 -5.78 6.05
CA GLU A 598 -24.39 -6.18 4.89
C GLU A 598 -23.98 -4.96 4.04
N GLU A 599 -22.73 -4.93 3.58
CA GLU A 599 -22.21 -3.85 2.73
C GLU A 599 -22.66 -3.99 1.27
N ASP A 600 -22.74 -5.22 0.76
CA ASP A 600 -22.93 -5.54 -0.66
C ASP A 600 -24.31 -6.12 -0.97
N SER A 601 -24.86 -5.77 -2.15
CA SER A 601 -26.17 -6.26 -2.61
C SER A 601 -26.16 -7.72 -3.10
N VAL A 602 -24.98 -8.31 -3.30
CA VAL A 602 -24.86 -9.70 -3.80
C VAL A 602 -25.35 -10.69 -2.74
N SER A 603 -24.99 -10.49 -1.48
CA SER A 603 -25.45 -11.32 -0.36
C SER A 603 -26.91 -11.04 0.01
N PHE A 604 -27.40 -9.81 -0.19
CA PHE A 604 -28.84 -9.47 -0.06
C PHE A 604 -29.74 -10.33 -0.97
N LYS A 605 -29.22 -10.76 -2.13
CA LYS A 605 -29.95 -11.53 -3.14
C LYS A 605 -29.96 -13.03 -2.88
N GLU A 606 -29.26 -13.53 -1.85
CA GLU A 606 -29.28 -14.94 -1.47
C GLU A 606 -30.58 -15.28 -0.73
N THR A 607 -31.44 -16.09 -1.35
CA THR A 607 -32.70 -16.55 -0.75
C THR A 607 -32.42 -17.56 0.36
N ARG A 608 -32.71 -17.19 1.62
CA ARG A 608 -32.65 -18.15 2.74
C ARG A 608 -33.83 -19.14 2.66
N PRO A 609 -33.65 -20.39 3.10
CA PRO A 609 -34.77 -21.31 3.27
C PRO A 609 -35.78 -20.73 4.30
N PRO A 610 -37.09 -20.94 4.11
CA PRO A 610 -38.11 -20.37 4.98
C PRO A 610 -37.92 -20.83 6.43
N SER A 611 -38.10 -19.93 7.40
CA SER A 611 -38.05 -20.29 8.81
C SER A 611 -39.20 -21.27 9.13
N SER A 612 -38.88 -22.34 9.84
CA SER A 612 -39.90 -23.29 10.32
C SER A 612 -40.73 -22.59 11.40
N GLY A 613 -41.85 -21.97 11.01
CA GLY A 613 -42.72 -21.22 11.93
C GLY A 613 -43.14 -19.83 11.45
N ALA A 614 -42.70 -19.38 10.27
CA ALA A 614 -43.15 -18.11 9.70
C ALA A 614 -44.67 -18.05 9.55
N ALA A 615 -45.29 -17.09 10.22
CA ALA A 615 -46.74 -16.86 10.19
C ALA A 615 -47.11 -15.72 9.22
N LEU A 616 -46.17 -14.81 8.98
CA LEU A 616 -46.31 -13.68 8.06
C LEU A 616 -45.35 -13.83 6.89
N ARG A 617 -45.81 -13.49 5.69
CA ARG A 617 -44.97 -13.38 4.49
C ARG A 617 -44.87 -11.91 4.07
N ILE A 618 -43.66 -11.38 4.04
CA ILE A 618 -43.39 -10.02 3.58
C ILE A 618 -42.57 -10.10 2.30
N ALA A 619 -43.03 -9.44 1.24
CA ALA A 619 -42.34 -9.38 -0.03
C ALA A 619 -41.65 -8.02 -0.19
N ALA A 620 -40.33 -8.01 -0.39
CA ALA A 620 -39.57 -6.82 -0.72
C ALA A 620 -39.20 -6.85 -2.21
N VAL A 621 -39.51 -5.79 -2.95
CA VAL A 621 -39.27 -5.77 -4.40
C VAL A 621 -37.79 -5.51 -4.72
N ASP A 622 -37.16 -6.37 -5.53
CA ASP A 622 -35.79 -6.19 -6.03
C ASP A 622 -35.77 -5.18 -7.18
N LEU A 623 -35.76 -3.89 -6.83
CA LEU A 623 -35.68 -2.82 -7.82
C LEU A 623 -34.29 -2.79 -8.49
N PRO A 624 -34.22 -2.56 -9.82
CA PRO A 624 -32.94 -2.44 -10.53
C PRO A 624 -31.98 -1.40 -9.92
N HIS A 625 -32.51 -0.28 -9.41
CA HIS A 625 -31.74 0.78 -8.78
C HIS A 625 -31.95 0.87 -7.26
N ILE A 626 -32.23 -0.27 -6.61
CA ILE A 626 -32.39 -0.38 -5.16
C ILE A 626 -31.23 0.27 -4.39
N SER A 627 -31.56 1.02 -3.34
CA SER A 627 -30.61 1.58 -2.38
C SER A 627 -31.05 1.28 -0.95
N ASN A 628 -30.07 1.25 -0.04
CA ASN A 628 -30.32 1.14 1.40
C ASN A 628 -31.18 -0.09 1.78
N PHE A 629 -31.06 -1.19 1.03
CA PHE A 629 -31.81 -2.44 1.23
C PHE A 629 -31.72 -3.01 2.65
N THR A 630 -30.72 -2.56 3.41
CA THR A 630 -30.51 -2.88 4.81
C THR A 630 -31.64 -2.43 5.74
N ASP A 631 -32.57 -1.57 5.28
CA ASP A 631 -33.81 -1.27 6.01
C ASP A 631 -34.65 -2.53 6.32
N LEU A 632 -34.36 -3.62 5.61
CA LEU A 632 -35.04 -4.90 5.73
C LEU A 632 -34.32 -5.87 6.68
N ASP A 633 -33.10 -5.56 7.15
CA ASP A 633 -32.29 -6.49 7.94
C ASP A 633 -32.95 -6.82 9.29
N ALA A 634 -33.56 -5.82 9.93
CA ALA A 634 -34.29 -6.01 11.17
C ALA A 634 -35.49 -6.97 11.03
N LEU A 635 -36.18 -6.95 9.87
CA LEU A 635 -37.30 -7.85 9.58
C LEU A 635 -36.83 -9.30 9.37
N ARG A 636 -35.60 -9.52 8.91
CA ARG A 636 -35.03 -10.86 8.72
C ARG A 636 -34.76 -11.59 10.03
N LEU A 637 -34.62 -10.87 11.14
CA LEU A 637 -34.39 -11.46 12.46
C LEU A 637 -35.67 -12.01 13.11
N GLU A 638 -36.84 -11.61 12.62
CA GLU A 638 -38.12 -11.96 13.24
C GLU A 638 -38.48 -13.42 12.95
N PRO A 639 -38.66 -14.27 13.99
CA PRO A 639 -38.87 -15.70 13.80
C PRO A 639 -40.22 -16.03 13.14
N ASP A 640 -41.21 -15.14 13.25
CA ASP A 640 -42.55 -15.31 12.67
C ASP A 640 -42.71 -14.66 11.28
N VAL A 641 -41.62 -14.18 10.66
CA VAL A 641 -41.61 -13.50 9.37
C VAL A 641 -40.80 -14.28 8.32
N ASP A 642 -41.42 -14.52 7.17
CA ASP A 642 -40.78 -14.98 5.92
C ASP A 642 -40.60 -13.78 5.01
N LEU A 643 -39.43 -13.13 5.08
CA LEU A 643 -39.07 -12.02 4.20
C LEU A 643 -38.50 -12.56 2.88
N ARG A 644 -39.16 -12.25 1.76
CA ARG A 644 -38.74 -12.66 0.42
C ARG A 644 -38.38 -11.45 -0.43
N VAL A 645 -37.21 -11.50 -1.04
CA VAL A 645 -36.84 -10.56 -2.10
C VAL A 645 -37.42 -11.09 -3.40
N ILE A 646 -38.30 -10.32 -4.05
CA ILE A 646 -39.08 -10.78 -5.21
C ILE A 646 -38.69 -10.01 -6.48
N ARG A 647 -38.72 -10.72 -7.61
CA ARG A 647 -38.38 -10.22 -8.95
C ARG A 647 -39.51 -10.44 -9.96
N THR A 648 -40.36 -11.43 -9.74
CA THR A 648 -41.46 -11.73 -10.67
C THR A 648 -42.83 -11.54 -10.03
N PRO A 649 -43.86 -11.24 -10.83
CA PRO A 649 -45.23 -11.05 -10.35
C PRO A 649 -45.79 -12.22 -9.53
N GLU A 650 -45.39 -13.45 -9.85
CA GLU A 650 -45.88 -14.69 -9.21
C GLU A 650 -45.32 -14.86 -7.79
N GLU A 651 -44.14 -14.30 -7.51
CA GLU A 651 -43.49 -14.40 -6.20
C GLU A 651 -44.19 -13.55 -5.12
N LEU A 652 -45.09 -12.65 -5.53
CA LEU A 652 -45.96 -11.88 -4.63
C LEU A 652 -47.15 -12.68 -4.09
N ASP A 653 -47.39 -13.89 -4.60
CA ASP A 653 -48.53 -14.71 -4.19
C ASP A 653 -48.49 -15.06 -2.69
N GLY A 654 -49.59 -14.72 -2.00
CA GLY A 654 -49.75 -14.95 -0.57
C GLY A 654 -48.90 -14.05 0.33
N ALA A 655 -48.35 -12.95 -0.18
CA ALA A 655 -47.72 -11.93 0.64
C ALA A 655 -48.76 -11.18 1.49
N ASP A 656 -48.49 -11.05 2.79
CA ASP A 656 -49.31 -10.28 3.73
C ASP A 656 -48.97 -8.79 3.67
N ALA A 657 -47.73 -8.46 3.25
CA ALA A 657 -47.28 -7.10 3.00
C ALA A 657 -46.25 -7.05 1.87
N VAL A 658 -46.21 -5.92 1.16
CA VAL A 658 -45.23 -5.61 0.12
C VAL A 658 -44.47 -4.36 0.51
N ILE A 659 -43.14 -4.41 0.46
CA ILE A 659 -42.25 -3.27 0.71
C ILE A 659 -41.60 -2.85 -0.61
N LEU A 660 -41.80 -1.58 -0.97
CA LEU A 660 -41.04 -0.87 -1.99
C LEU A 660 -39.86 -0.18 -1.31
N PRO A 661 -38.63 -0.67 -1.51
CA PRO A 661 -37.45 -0.10 -0.86
C PRO A 661 -37.05 1.25 -1.48
N GLY A 662 -35.99 1.86 -0.94
CA GLY A 662 -35.38 3.05 -1.54
C GLY A 662 -34.88 2.79 -2.95
N SER A 663 -34.96 3.82 -3.80
CA SER A 663 -34.47 3.83 -5.17
C SER A 663 -33.64 5.08 -5.42
N ARG A 664 -32.58 4.97 -6.25
CA ARG A 664 -31.80 6.11 -6.76
C ARG A 664 -32.25 6.60 -8.15
N ASN A 665 -33.17 5.88 -8.77
CA ASN A 665 -33.77 6.28 -10.03
C ASN A 665 -35.23 5.85 -10.02
N VAL A 666 -36.06 6.66 -9.39
CA VAL A 666 -37.49 6.39 -9.22
C VAL A 666 -38.18 6.27 -10.57
N PHE A 667 -37.73 7.00 -11.59
CA PHE A 667 -38.29 6.98 -12.94
C PHE A 667 -38.07 5.63 -13.63
N ALA A 668 -36.83 5.17 -13.70
CA ALA A 668 -36.47 3.90 -14.32
C ALA A 668 -37.08 2.72 -13.56
N ASP A 669 -37.12 2.80 -12.22
CA ASP A 669 -37.71 1.74 -11.40
C ASP A 669 -39.24 1.70 -11.51
N LEU A 670 -39.93 2.84 -11.65
CA LEU A 670 -41.36 2.87 -11.96
C LEU A 670 -41.65 2.24 -13.33
N GLU A 671 -40.86 2.58 -14.35
CA GLU A 671 -40.98 1.95 -15.67
C GLU A 671 -40.76 0.44 -15.59
N TYR A 672 -39.78 0.00 -14.81
CA TYR A 672 -39.54 -1.42 -14.53
C TYR A 672 -40.75 -2.08 -13.87
N LEU A 673 -41.34 -1.48 -12.83
CA LEU A 673 -42.52 -2.03 -12.16
C LEU A 673 -43.70 -2.22 -13.13
N TRP A 674 -43.93 -1.26 -14.03
CA TRP A 674 -44.99 -1.37 -15.03
C TRP A 674 -44.67 -2.38 -16.14
N SER A 675 -43.46 -2.35 -16.70
CA SER A 675 -43.06 -3.20 -17.83
C SER A 675 -42.86 -4.67 -17.44
N SER A 676 -42.46 -4.96 -16.19
CA SER A 676 -42.34 -6.32 -15.65
C SER A 676 -43.68 -6.95 -15.25
N GLY A 677 -44.75 -6.16 -15.18
CA GLY A 677 -46.04 -6.61 -14.65
C GLY A 677 -46.12 -6.69 -13.12
N LEU A 678 -45.09 -6.22 -12.39
CA LEU A 678 -45.10 -6.16 -10.93
C LEU A 678 -46.12 -5.15 -10.39
N ALA A 679 -46.26 -3.98 -11.03
CA ALA A 679 -47.14 -2.90 -10.57
C ALA A 679 -48.59 -3.37 -10.34
N PRO A 680 -49.29 -4.00 -11.32
CA PRO A 680 -50.63 -4.53 -11.09
C PRO A 680 -50.76 -5.49 -9.91
N ARG A 681 -49.73 -6.32 -9.65
CA ARG A 681 -49.72 -7.24 -8.51
C ARG A 681 -49.49 -6.52 -7.19
N ILE A 682 -48.60 -5.54 -7.16
CA ILE A 682 -48.38 -4.69 -5.99
C ILE A 682 -49.68 -3.96 -5.60
N LEU A 683 -50.43 -3.42 -6.56
CA LEU A 683 -51.71 -2.75 -6.33
C LEU A 683 -52.77 -3.65 -5.64
N SER A 684 -52.64 -4.97 -5.80
CA SER A 684 -53.54 -5.96 -5.17
C SER A 684 -53.07 -6.44 -3.79
N ALA A 685 -51.91 -5.99 -3.30
CA ALA A 685 -51.36 -6.47 -2.04
C ALA A 685 -52.17 -5.97 -0.83
N PRO A 686 -52.29 -6.77 0.25
CA PRO A 686 -53.08 -6.38 1.42
C PRO A 686 -52.53 -5.15 2.15
N VAL A 687 -51.20 -5.06 2.24
CA VAL A 687 -50.47 -3.93 2.84
C VAL A 687 -49.31 -3.55 1.94
N ILE A 688 -49.14 -2.26 1.66
CA ILE A 688 -48.07 -1.72 0.82
C ILE A 688 -47.31 -0.66 1.62
N ILE A 689 -45.98 -0.81 1.70
CA ILE A 689 -45.07 0.10 2.39
C ILE A 689 -44.08 0.68 1.40
N GLY A 690 -43.90 2.00 1.41
CA GLY A 690 -42.88 2.68 0.61
C GLY A 690 -41.82 3.35 1.48
N ILE A 691 -40.54 3.07 1.24
CA ILE A 691 -39.44 3.71 1.96
C ILE A 691 -38.66 4.62 0.98
N CYS A 692 -38.52 5.90 1.32
CA CYS A 692 -37.82 6.90 0.52
C CYS A 692 -38.30 6.92 -0.94
N GLY A 693 -37.50 6.48 -1.92
CA GLY A 693 -37.93 6.34 -3.32
C GLY A 693 -39.21 5.50 -3.46
N GLY A 694 -39.37 4.45 -2.65
CA GLY A 694 -40.59 3.65 -2.60
C GLY A 694 -41.82 4.44 -2.15
N LEU A 695 -41.70 5.40 -1.22
CA LEU A 695 -42.79 6.32 -0.85
C LEU A 695 -43.19 7.19 -2.05
N GLN A 696 -42.20 7.69 -2.79
CA GLN A 696 -42.43 8.54 -3.96
C GLN A 696 -43.21 7.77 -5.04
N MET A 697 -42.93 6.47 -5.21
CA MET A 697 -43.67 5.59 -6.12
C MET A 697 -45.14 5.37 -5.74
N LEU A 698 -45.50 5.51 -4.46
CA LEU A 698 -46.89 5.38 -3.99
C LEU A 698 -47.77 6.59 -4.36
N GLY A 699 -47.18 7.73 -4.71
CA GLY A 699 -47.89 8.97 -5.01
C GLY A 699 -48.74 8.91 -6.29
N ASN A 700 -49.20 10.07 -6.75
CA ASN A 700 -49.95 10.24 -8.01
C ASN A 700 -49.17 11.04 -9.07
N ALA A 701 -48.10 11.74 -8.67
CA ALA A 701 -47.17 12.41 -9.58
C ALA A 701 -45.74 12.38 -9.02
N VAL A 702 -44.76 12.15 -9.89
CA VAL A 702 -43.33 12.36 -9.61
C VAL A 702 -42.76 13.18 -10.75
N THR A 703 -42.27 14.38 -10.45
CA THR A 703 -41.72 15.34 -11.43
C THR A 703 -40.26 15.61 -11.12
N ASP A 704 -39.44 15.83 -12.15
CA ASP A 704 -38.02 16.14 -11.98
C ASP A 704 -37.60 17.36 -12.80
N PRO A 705 -38.07 18.57 -12.43
CA PRO A 705 -37.70 19.80 -13.14
C PRO A 705 -36.20 20.10 -13.06
N GLY A 706 -35.52 19.59 -12.03
CA GLY A 706 -34.09 19.76 -11.80
C GLY A 706 -33.19 18.82 -12.60
N GLN A 707 -33.75 17.84 -13.33
CA GLN A 707 -33.01 16.79 -14.04
C GLN A 707 -32.04 16.02 -13.15
N VAL A 708 -32.49 15.69 -11.94
CA VAL A 708 -31.71 14.99 -10.92
C VAL A 708 -31.59 13.50 -11.25
N GLU A 709 -32.69 12.86 -11.64
CA GLU A 709 -32.77 11.41 -11.93
C GLU A 709 -33.26 11.10 -13.35
N SER A 710 -33.86 12.07 -14.04
CA SER A 710 -34.43 11.94 -15.38
C SER A 710 -34.11 13.14 -16.27
N SER A 711 -34.42 13.06 -17.57
CA SER A 711 -34.30 14.17 -18.51
C SER A 711 -35.46 15.18 -18.45
N GLY A 712 -35.88 15.56 -17.23
CA GLY A 712 -36.96 16.53 -17.02
C GLY A 712 -38.36 15.93 -17.13
N GLN A 713 -38.50 14.63 -16.86
CA GLN A 713 -39.72 13.88 -17.12
C GLN A 713 -40.71 13.95 -15.96
N THR A 714 -41.95 13.53 -16.24
CA THR A 714 -42.96 13.19 -15.23
C THR A 714 -43.19 11.68 -15.30
N ALA A 715 -42.93 10.96 -14.22
CA ALA A 715 -43.18 9.52 -14.16
C ALA A 715 -44.68 9.22 -13.97
N ARG A 716 -45.08 7.98 -14.28
CA ARG A 716 -46.39 7.41 -13.90
C ARG A 716 -46.25 6.59 -12.61
N PRO A 717 -46.61 7.11 -11.44
CA PRO A 717 -46.50 6.37 -10.18
C PRO A 717 -47.65 5.36 -10.02
N LEU A 718 -47.73 4.71 -8.86
CA LEU A 718 -48.74 3.68 -8.57
C LEU A 718 -50.13 4.24 -8.23
N ASP A 719 -50.26 5.55 -7.99
CA ASP A 719 -51.52 6.24 -7.71
C ASP A 719 -52.27 5.67 -6.47
N LEU A 720 -51.51 5.37 -5.41
CA LEU A 720 -52.02 4.75 -4.18
C LEU A 720 -52.28 5.75 -3.06
N LEU A 721 -51.54 6.86 -3.05
CA LEU A 721 -51.65 7.98 -2.12
C LEU A 721 -51.78 9.29 -2.92
N PRO A 722 -52.63 10.24 -2.48
CA PRO A 722 -52.77 11.56 -3.12
C PRO A 722 -51.58 12.46 -2.74
N LEU A 723 -50.39 12.09 -3.21
CA LEU A 723 -49.11 12.75 -2.99
C LEU A 723 -48.44 13.06 -4.32
N SER A 724 -47.99 14.30 -4.46
CA SER A 724 -47.09 14.71 -5.54
C SER A 724 -45.68 14.82 -4.98
N THR A 725 -44.71 14.27 -5.69
CA THR A 725 -43.29 14.37 -5.36
C THR A 725 -42.56 15.17 -6.42
N GLU A 726 -41.80 16.17 -5.99
CA GLU A 726 -40.88 16.90 -6.86
C GLU A 726 -39.43 16.54 -6.51
N MET A 727 -38.61 16.18 -7.51
CA MET A 727 -37.19 15.94 -7.32
C MET A 727 -36.44 17.27 -7.24
N ALA A 728 -36.02 17.62 -6.03
CA ALA A 728 -35.29 18.86 -5.78
C ALA A 728 -33.78 18.67 -6.09
N PRO A 729 -33.10 19.70 -6.62
CA PRO A 729 -31.65 19.68 -6.81
C PRO A 729 -30.89 19.44 -5.48
N ASP A 730 -31.37 20.07 -4.41
CA ASP A 730 -30.80 19.94 -3.08
C ASP A 730 -31.24 18.64 -2.41
N LYS A 731 -30.26 17.87 -1.96
CA LYS A 731 -30.46 16.62 -1.24
C LYS A 731 -30.72 16.87 0.24
N VAL A 732 -31.75 16.24 0.80
CA VAL A 732 -31.98 16.17 2.25
C VAL A 732 -31.07 15.09 2.82
N LEU A 733 -30.22 15.49 3.78
CA LEU A 733 -29.28 14.63 4.49
C LEU A 733 -29.31 14.99 5.97
N ARG A 734 -30.01 14.21 6.79
CA ARG A 734 -30.01 14.38 8.25
C ARG A 734 -30.32 13.09 9.02
N GLN A 735 -29.85 13.03 10.26
CA GLN A 735 -30.35 12.10 11.25
C GLN A 735 -31.71 12.59 11.76
N THR A 736 -32.69 11.70 11.84
CA THR A 736 -34.08 12.05 12.14
C THR A 736 -34.64 11.15 13.22
N ARG A 737 -35.20 11.77 14.26
CA ARG A 737 -36.12 11.14 15.20
C ARG A 737 -37.53 11.57 14.83
N ALA A 738 -38.47 10.65 14.94
CA ALA A 738 -39.84 10.87 14.52
C ALA A 738 -40.84 10.12 15.41
N VAL A 739 -42.11 10.46 15.27
CA VAL A 739 -43.22 9.80 15.94
C VAL A 739 -44.13 9.19 14.88
N PHE A 740 -44.41 7.91 15.01
CA PHE A 740 -45.45 7.23 14.25
C PHE A 740 -46.81 7.60 14.85
N LEU A 741 -47.52 8.50 14.17
CA LEU A 741 -48.73 9.15 14.66
C LEU A 741 -49.88 8.19 15.01
N PRO A 742 -50.12 7.08 14.27
CA PRO A 742 -51.21 6.16 14.60
C PRO A 742 -51.11 5.54 16.00
N THR A 743 -49.90 5.39 16.53
CA THR A 743 -49.67 4.71 17.81
C THR A 743 -48.93 5.57 18.83
N GLY A 744 -48.41 6.73 18.42
CA GLY A 744 -47.58 7.62 19.24
C GLY A 744 -46.17 7.07 19.49
N ARG A 745 -45.74 6.01 18.78
CA ARG A 745 -44.44 5.38 18.97
C ARG A 745 -43.32 6.27 18.45
N ALA A 746 -42.29 6.49 19.26
CA ALA A 746 -41.06 7.11 18.81
C ALA A 746 -40.26 6.13 17.94
N VAL A 747 -39.72 6.62 16.82
CA VAL A 747 -38.85 5.90 15.90
C VAL A 747 -37.65 6.78 15.56
N HIS A 748 -36.56 6.17 15.11
CA HIS A 748 -35.33 6.88 14.77
C HIS A 748 -34.71 6.29 13.51
N GLY A 749 -33.92 7.11 12.82
CA GLY A 749 -33.32 6.74 11.55
C GLY A 749 -32.66 7.94 10.89
N TYR A 750 -32.62 7.93 9.56
CA TYR A 750 -32.05 9.02 8.77
C TYR A 750 -32.80 9.25 7.46
N GLU A 751 -32.66 10.45 6.94
CA GLU A 751 -33.23 10.87 5.67
C GLU A 751 -32.10 11.10 4.65
N ILE A 752 -32.24 10.47 3.47
CA ILE A 752 -31.32 10.63 2.34
C ILE A 752 -32.11 10.63 1.02
N HIS A 753 -32.58 11.80 0.60
CA HIS A 753 -33.48 11.89 -0.56
C HIS A 753 -33.43 13.24 -1.26
N HIS A 754 -33.75 13.24 -2.55
CA HIS A 754 -33.98 14.44 -3.35
C HIS A 754 -35.46 14.78 -3.47
N GLY A 755 -36.33 13.77 -3.43
CA GLY A 755 -37.76 13.93 -3.60
C GLY A 755 -38.40 14.67 -2.43
N ARG A 756 -39.26 15.64 -2.72
CA ARG A 756 -40.08 16.35 -1.74
C ARG A 756 -41.54 16.04 -2.00
N SER A 757 -42.14 15.19 -1.17
CA SER A 757 -43.55 14.84 -1.25
C SER A 757 -44.42 15.85 -0.49
N ALA A 758 -45.51 16.25 -1.12
CA ALA A 758 -46.59 17.01 -0.49
C ALA A 758 -47.93 16.55 -1.07
N GLY A 759 -49.01 16.72 -0.31
CA GLY A 759 -50.35 16.38 -0.80
C GLY A 759 -51.39 16.29 0.29
N HIS A 760 -52.51 15.63 -0.04
CA HIS A 760 -53.68 15.50 0.82
C HIS A 760 -53.74 14.16 1.56
N ALA A 761 -52.72 13.31 1.44
CA ALA A 761 -52.65 12.06 2.18
C ALA A 761 -52.53 12.33 3.68
N ARG A 762 -53.04 11.42 4.52
CA ARG A 762 -52.99 11.57 5.97
C ARG A 762 -51.53 11.42 6.45
N PRO A 763 -51.00 12.36 7.25
CA PRO A 763 -49.71 12.17 7.92
C PRO A 763 -49.74 10.93 8.81
N VAL A 764 -48.73 10.07 8.70
CA VAL A 764 -48.52 8.92 9.61
C VAL A 764 -47.21 9.00 10.36
N MET A 765 -46.28 9.86 9.93
CA MET A 765 -45.00 10.05 10.61
C MET A 765 -44.56 11.50 10.55
N THR A 766 -44.17 12.04 11.70
CA THR A 766 -43.71 13.42 11.87
C THR A 766 -42.37 13.44 12.58
N SER A 767 -41.41 14.20 12.08
CA SER A 767 -40.12 14.41 12.76
C SER A 767 -40.28 15.17 14.07
N GLU A 768 -39.27 15.15 14.94
CA GLU A 768 -39.23 15.97 16.16
C GLU A 768 -39.35 17.48 15.86
N ASP A 769 -38.96 17.92 14.65
CA ASP A 769 -39.07 19.32 14.20
C ASP A 769 -40.49 19.69 13.70
N GLY A 770 -41.44 18.75 13.73
CA GLY A 770 -42.82 18.96 13.30
C GLY A 770 -43.05 18.81 11.79
N GLU A 771 -42.04 18.41 11.02
CA GLU A 771 -42.19 18.14 9.58
C GLU A 771 -42.82 16.76 9.34
N THR A 772 -43.77 16.69 8.41
CA THR A 772 -44.33 15.38 8.00
C THR A 772 -43.34 14.68 7.08
N ILE A 773 -42.92 13.49 7.48
CA ILE A 773 -41.95 12.66 6.74
C ILE A 773 -42.54 11.32 6.31
N GLY A 774 -43.81 11.08 6.59
CA GLY A 774 -44.51 9.89 6.16
C GLY A 774 -46.01 10.08 6.08
N TRP A 775 -46.62 9.41 5.11
CA TRP A 775 -48.03 9.52 4.77
C TRP A 775 -48.65 8.14 4.56
N GLY A 776 -49.96 8.04 4.75
CA GLY A 776 -50.68 6.79 4.54
C GLY A 776 -52.19 6.95 4.51
N ARG A 777 -52.87 5.81 4.37
CA ARG A 777 -54.32 5.69 4.50
C ARG A 777 -54.71 5.57 5.97
N GLU A 778 -55.95 5.89 6.29
CA GLU A 778 -56.48 5.77 7.66
C GLU A 778 -56.38 4.36 8.21
N ASP A 779 -56.64 3.37 7.37
CA ASP A 779 -56.56 1.97 7.75
C ASP A 779 -55.13 1.43 7.73
N LEU A 780 -54.10 2.18 7.32
CA LEU A 780 -52.71 1.74 7.11
C LEU A 780 -52.52 0.57 6.12
N SER A 781 -53.48 0.34 5.21
CA SER A 781 -53.27 -0.59 4.08
C SER A 781 -52.20 -0.11 3.10
N VAL A 782 -52.01 1.22 3.01
CA VAL A 782 -50.91 1.83 2.25
C VAL A 782 -50.30 2.92 3.10
N TRP A 783 -48.99 2.89 3.28
CA TRP A 783 -48.24 3.97 3.90
C TRP A 783 -46.79 4.01 3.41
N GLY A 784 -46.11 5.13 3.62
CA GLY A 784 -44.69 5.23 3.35
C GLY A 784 -44.03 6.34 4.14
N THR A 785 -42.70 6.32 4.16
CA THR A 785 -41.88 7.27 4.92
C THR A 785 -40.56 7.56 4.22
N TYR A 786 -40.01 8.75 4.42
CA TYR A 786 -38.63 9.09 4.08
C TYR A 786 -37.59 8.57 5.08
N LEU A 787 -38.03 8.05 6.23
CA LEU A 787 -37.16 7.57 7.29
C LEU A 787 -36.59 6.18 6.94
N HIS A 788 -35.30 6.12 6.62
CA HIS A 788 -34.55 4.86 6.55
C HIS A 788 -34.25 4.34 7.96
N GLY A 789 -34.18 3.02 8.12
CA GLY A 789 -34.03 2.35 9.42
C GLY A 789 -35.31 2.31 10.26
N VAL A 790 -36.49 2.61 9.68
CA VAL A 790 -37.76 2.66 10.43
C VAL A 790 -38.08 1.36 11.18
N PHE A 791 -37.67 0.22 10.64
CA PHE A 791 -37.86 -1.10 11.27
C PHE A 791 -36.74 -1.49 12.25
N ASP A 792 -35.69 -0.68 12.40
CA ASP A 792 -34.58 -0.96 13.33
C ASP A 792 -35.06 -0.83 14.79
N ASP A 793 -36.10 -0.03 15.05
CA ASP A 793 -36.75 0.04 16.37
C ASP A 793 -37.61 -1.21 16.64
N ASP A 794 -37.17 -2.03 17.60
CA ASP A 794 -37.79 -3.31 17.93
C ASP A 794 -39.27 -3.21 18.32
N ALA A 795 -39.63 -2.16 19.06
CA ALA A 795 -41.00 -1.97 19.54
C ALA A 795 -41.93 -1.58 18.38
N PHE A 796 -41.49 -0.64 17.53
CA PHE A 796 -42.21 -0.27 16.32
C PHE A 796 -42.34 -1.45 15.36
N ARG A 797 -41.24 -2.17 15.09
CA ARG A 797 -41.24 -3.34 14.19
C ARG A 797 -42.23 -4.38 14.67
N ARG A 798 -42.24 -4.70 15.96
CA ARG A 798 -43.18 -5.67 16.52
C ARG A 798 -44.64 -5.22 16.41
N GLU A 799 -44.90 -3.95 16.70
CA GLU A 799 -46.24 -3.34 16.60
C GLU A 799 -46.77 -3.37 15.16
N PHE A 800 -45.91 -3.06 14.19
CA PHE A 800 -46.23 -3.19 12.76
C PHE A 800 -46.59 -4.64 12.39
N LEU A 801 -45.76 -5.61 12.80
CA LEU A 801 -45.99 -7.02 12.50
C LEU A 801 -47.27 -7.54 13.17
N ASP A 802 -47.56 -7.14 14.40
CA ASP A 802 -48.80 -7.50 15.09
C ASP A 802 -50.06 -6.92 14.41
N GLY A 803 -49.91 -5.75 13.78
CA GLY A 803 -50.92 -5.21 12.86
C GLY A 803 -51.18 -6.13 11.66
N LEU A 804 -50.12 -6.67 11.03
CA LEU A 804 -50.24 -7.65 9.95
C LEU A 804 -50.88 -8.97 10.43
N ARG A 805 -50.49 -9.46 11.61
CA ARG A 805 -51.08 -10.66 12.24
C ARG A 805 -52.58 -10.49 12.41
N SER A 806 -53.00 -9.36 12.97
CA SER A 806 -54.42 -9.06 13.21
C SER A 806 -55.22 -9.05 11.91
N ARG A 807 -54.68 -8.46 10.83
CA ARG A 807 -55.33 -8.50 9.49
C ARG A 807 -55.46 -9.90 8.92
N LYS A 808 -54.46 -10.75 9.17
CA LYS A 808 -54.47 -12.16 8.76
C LYS A 808 -55.39 -13.03 9.62
N GLY A 809 -55.99 -12.49 10.68
CA GLY A 809 -56.80 -13.22 11.64
C GLY A 809 -55.98 -13.99 12.69
N LEU A 810 -54.71 -13.65 12.86
CA LEU A 810 -53.82 -14.20 13.89
C LEU A 810 -53.80 -13.30 15.12
N ALA A 811 -53.66 -13.89 16.30
CA ALA A 811 -53.48 -13.13 17.54
C ALA A 811 -52.13 -12.37 17.52
N PRO A 812 -52.09 -11.11 17.96
CA PRO A 812 -50.85 -10.37 18.24
C PRO A 812 -49.93 -11.16 19.18
N LEU A 813 -48.61 -11.02 19.03
CA LEU A 813 -47.65 -11.61 19.97
C LEU A 813 -47.44 -10.71 21.20
N GLY A 814 -47.61 -9.39 21.06
CA GLY A 814 -47.64 -8.42 22.16
C GLY A 814 -46.29 -8.15 22.84
N ALA A 815 -45.22 -8.80 22.42
CA ALA A 815 -43.87 -8.63 22.95
C ALA A 815 -42.82 -8.73 21.84
N VAL A 816 -41.72 -8.01 21.97
CA VAL A 816 -40.56 -8.07 21.04
C VAL A 816 -40.06 -9.51 20.95
N GLN A 817 -39.97 -10.04 19.73
CA GLN A 817 -39.54 -11.42 19.48
C GLN A 817 -38.06 -11.53 19.08
N ALA A 818 -37.54 -10.50 18.41
CA ALA A 818 -36.14 -10.39 18.05
C ALA A 818 -35.62 -9.00 18.42
N VAL A 819 -34.40 -8.94 18.95
CA VAL A 819 -33.71 -7.70 19.28
C VAL A 819 -32.71 -7.41 18.17
N TYR A 820 -32.81 -6.23 17.56
CA TYR A 820 -31.83 -5.77 16.57
C TYR A 820 -30.64 -5.11 17.28
N ASP A 821 -29.76 -5.94 17.86
CA ASP A 821 -28.59 -5.49 18.62
C ASP A 821 -27.28 -5.68 17.84
N VAL A 822 -26.83 -4.59 17.21
CA VAL A 822 -25.55 -4.54 16.50
C VAL A 822 -24.36 -4.57 17.48
N GLU A 823 -24.49 -4.10 18.72
CA GLU A 823 -23.39 -4.14 19.71
C GLU A 823 -23.04 -5.58 20.10
N ALA A 824 -24.04 -6.41 20.43
CA ALA A 824 -23.82 -7.82 20.76
C ALA A 824 -23.22 -8.60 19.58
N ALA A 825 -23.65 -8.28 18.35
CA ALA A 825 -23.08 -8.86 17.13
C ALA A 825 -21.59 -8.48 16.95
N LEU A 826 -21.23 -7.22 17.21
CA LEU A 826 -19.85 -6.74 17.17
C LEU A 826 -18.99 -7.37 18.28
N ASP A 827 -19.51 -7.54 19.49
CA ASP A 827 -18.80 -8.20 20.60
C ASP A 827 -18.54 -9.68 20.29
N ARG A 828 -19.52 -10.40 19.73
CA ARG A 828 -19.36 -11.79 19.28
C ARG A 828 -18.33 -11.92 18.15
N LEU A 829 -18.36 -10.99 17.20
CA LEU A 829 -17.37 -10.94 16.12
C LEU A 829 -15.96 -10.70 16.68
N ALA A 830 -15.81 -9.70 17.56
CA ALA A 830 -14.55 -9.38 18.22
C ALA A 830 -13.99 -10.57 18.98
N GLU A 831 -14.82 -11.27 19.77
CA GLU A 831 -14.39 -12.45 20.52
C GLU A 831 -13.96 -13.59 19.61
N THR A 832 -14.69 -13.85 18.52
CA THR A 832 -14.33 -14.89 17.55
C THR A 832 -13.00 -14.58 16.88
N VAL A 833 -12.82 -13.34 16.41
CA VAL A 833 -11.58 -12.91 15.74
C VAL A 833 -10.41 -12.91 16.73
N ARG A 834 -10.60 -12.40 17.96
CA ARG A 834 -9.59 -12.40 19.03
C ARG A 834 -9.06 -13.80 19.34
N ARG A 835 -9.91 -14.82 19.35
CA ARG A 835 -9.50 -16.23 19.58
C ARG A 835 -8.73 -16.85 18.41
N ASN A 836 -8.88 -16.32 17.21
CA ASN A 836 -8.37 -16.92 15.98
C ASN A 836 -7.23 -16.14 15.33
N LEU A 837 -6.93 -14.93 15.82
CA LEU A 837 -5.77 -14.12 15.44
C LEU A 837 -4.73 -14.12 16.57
N ASP A 838 -3.45 -14.10 16.20
CA ASP A 838 -2.36 -13.87 17.13
C ASP A 838 -2.30 -12.38 17.52
N MET A 839 -3.15 -12.00 18.47
CA MET A 839 -3.24 -10.63 18.96
C MET A 839 -1.94 -10.16 19.61
N LYS A 840 -1.19 -11.07 20.26
CA LYS A 840 0.11 -10.73 20.85
C LYS A 840 1.07 -10.26 19.77
N ARG A 841 1.18 -11.01 18.67
CA ARG A 841 2.01 -10.64 17.53
C ARG A 841 1.56 -9.33 16.89
N ILE A 842 0.26 -9.09 16.79
CA ILE A 842 -0.31 -7.82 16.29
C ILE A 842 0.12 -6.64 17.17
N TYR A 843 0.04 -6.75 18.50
CA TYR A 843 0.51 -5.71 19.41
C TYR A 843 2.02 -5.44 19.28
N GLU A 844 2.83 -6.50 19.15
CA GLU A 844 4.28 -6.36 18.90
C GLU A 844 4.58 -5.61 17.59
N LEU A 845 3.86 -5.92 16.51
CA LEU A 845 3.99 -5.27 15.21
C LEU A 845 3.66 -3.77 15.27
N LEU A 846 2.72 -3.40 16.15
CA LEU A 846 2.29 -2.02 16.43
C LEU A 846 3.16 -1.33 17.48
N LYS A 847 4.11 -2.04 18.11
CA LYS A 847 4.99 -1.56 19.18
C LYS A 847 4.21 -1.05 20.41
N MET A 848 3.18 -1.80 20.81
CA MET A 848 2.26 -1.48 21.91
C MET A 848 2.40 -2.43 23.09
#